data_AF-A0A1A3N304-F1
#
_entry.id   AF-A0A1A3N304-F1
#
_cell.length_a   1.000
_cell.length_b   1.000
_cell.length_c   1.000
_cell.angle_alpha   90.00
_cell.angle_beta   90.00
_cell.angle_gamma   90.00
#
_symmetry.space_group_name_H-M   'P 1'
#
loop_
_entity.id
_entity.type
_entity.pdbx_description
1 polymer ?
#
loop_
_entity_poly.entity_id
_entity_poly.type
_entity_poly.pdbx_seq_one_letter_code
_entity_poly.pdbx_strand_id
1 'polypeptide(L)'
;MAGGAGGTGTFNAGGNGVGGTGGKGGDSGLGGAGGLGGDNGNGTRAASGAAGLSPSTGGNGGAGGTGAAGQTVGSGGNGGAGGAGGDGGRVGNGGAGGNGGSGAPGGLVFGGDGRAGGAGGDGGAGGSGGVDGGNGGNGGTGGSGGTGGSGGSGQNFFGSPDGADGQDGGHGGNGGAGGAGGHGGAAGQALSATGHDGVEGAGGAGGDGGYGGAGGRGADGGKGTFDNGGTGNGGAGGKGGDAGQGGAGGKGGGGSSVGATGATGATPTSGGDGGNGGAGADALTAGADGGKGGAGGDGGSVGRGGNGGQGGAGKAGGAGSTGAISGTDGQAGGKGGAGGAGGDGGIDGGDGGNGGKGGAGANGGTGGDARDGGHGKNPGDFGEFGGNGGKGGAGGSGGTGGAAGKALSDSGNNGVQGAGGDGGNGGTGGKAGNGGNGQDGSFANGGTGNGGGGGEGGFVGEGGSGGSGGAGSTRGAAGTGGAVGSGGGNGGNGGNGANATTPGGAGGNGGQGGHGGTRGNGGNGGNGGNGLGGVASGDGGDGGKGGAGGNGGRFSGDGGTGGTGGNGAAGGAGNDAASKGPVAGHGGDGGDGGAGGAGGTAAAPMAKGGNGGAGGVAGDGGNGGNGVLGADKFTVVESGGPGGDGGNAGVGGQGGYSANGTSGAAGSSPQSGGNGGNGGNAFAGDGLHLRPGGGGNGGNGGSVGDGGNGGNGGTGGSLSTVGGAGGNGGQGGSIRGDGGDGGTGGKGAGDGRDAFATGGAGGRGGDAVLNGDGGKGGKGGSGGLGMPGNDREGVPPTIGGTGGAGGAGGAGGTNSGNGGHGGVGGVGGEGGQGLSGSTGSTGGNGEGFEGLYNGGTGGTGGDGFNGASGGTGGTGGAGGVARASSGVDGNQGAGGAGGRGGAGGYGGTGGRGGDGFGNFLNAGHGGAGGQGGIGGYGGVGGVGGAGSTVGATGEQGAVGPGGTGGTGGTGGEHLGAGASGNGGSGGRGGDAVVSGGAGGRGGVGGTGGTNGGTGGVGGNGGTGLSAPGGDGGVGGTGGQGEGGGPFADPLPGGPGGKGGTGGTADYGSIKPPGDVGQPGAPGAQPVPGSDEGGAGGAGGAGGAGGRL
;
A
#
# COMPACT_ATOMS: atom_id res chain seq x y z
N MET A 1 -46.96 -133.05 -39.90
CA MET A 1 -47.67 -131.93 -39.25
C MET A 1 -46.90 -131.50 -38.02
N ALA A 2 -45.97 -130.57 -38.16
CA ALA A 2 -45.46 -129.69 -37.10
C ALA A 2 -44.33 -128.87 -37.74
N GLY A 3 -44.53 -127.57 -37.90
CA GLY A 3 -43.39 -126.67 -38.10
C GLY A 3 -42.53 -126.73 -36.83
N GLY A 4 -41.21 -126.65 -36.97
CA GLY A 4 -40.29 -126.69 -35.84
C GLY A 4 -40.60 -125.55 -34.86
N ALA A 5 -40.54 -125.84 -33.55
CA ALA A 5 -40.63 -124.80 -32.54
C ALA A 5 -39.45 -123.83 -32.70
N GLY A 6 -39.71 -122.53 -32.69
CA GLY A 6 -38.65 -121.52 -32.67
C GLY A 6 -37.85 -121.62 -31.37
N GLY A 7 -36.54 -121.35 -31.45
CA GLY A 7 -35.66 -121.35 -30.29
C GLY A 7 -35.94 -120.17 -29.36
N THR A 8 -35.85 -120.39 -28.05
CA THR A 8 -35.98 -119.34 -27.03
C THR A 8 -34.70 -118.53 -26.92
N GLY A 9 -34.79 -117.20 -27.01
CA GLY A 9 -33.66 -116.31 -26.74
C GLY A 9 -33.30 -116.29 -25.24
N THR A 10 -32.02 -116.11 -24.91
CA THR A 10 -31.56 -116.00 -23.51
C THR A 10 -31.65 -114.56 -23.02
N PHE A 11 -32.60 -114.29 -22.12
CA PHE A 11 -32.65 -113.06 -21.33
C PHE A 11 -31.72 -113.20 -20.13
N ASN A 12 -30.54 -112.59 -20.20
CA ASN A 12 -29.69 -112.45 -19.03
C ASN A 12 -29.91 -111.06 -18.44
N ALA A 13 -30.01 -110.94 -17.11
CA ALA A 13 -30.31 -109.69 -16.40
C ALA A 13 -29.28 -108.56 -16.67
N GLY A 14 -28.15 -108.87 -17.33
CA GLY A 14 -27.12 -107.94 -17.78
C GLY A 14 -27.28 -107.37 -19.21
N GLY A 15 -28.36 -107.64 -19.94
CA GLY A 15 -28.76 -106.85 -21.12
C GLY A 15 -28.28 -107.29 -22.51
N ASN A 16 -27.30 -108.17 -22.64
CA ASN A 16 -26.76 -108.57 -23.95
C ASN A 16 -27.45 -109.85 -24.50
N GLY A 17 -28.78 -109.90 -24.46
CA GLY A 17 -29.54 -111.08 -24.89
C GLY A 17 -29.45 -111.32 -26.40
N VAL A 18 -29.11 -112.55 -26.81
CA VAL A 18 -29.06 -112.96 -28.22
C VAL A 18 -30.47 -113.34 -28.68
N GLY A 19 -30.86 -112.95 -29.89
CA GLY A 19 -32.14 -113.33 -30.48
C GLY A 19 -32.27 -114.85 -30.66
N GLY A 20 -33.44 -115.40 -30.40
CA GLY A 20 -33.74 -116.83 -30.58
C GLY A 20 -33.75 -117.23 -32.06
N THR A 21 -33.37 -118.47 -32.38
CA THR A 21 -33.38 -118.95 -33.77
C THR A 21 -34.80 -119.21 -34.29
N GLY A 22 -35.02 -118.97 -35.58
CA GLY A 22 -36.27 -119.32 -36.25
C GLY A 22 -36.47 -120.84 -36.34
N GLY A 23 -37.71 -121.29 -36.21
CA GLY A 23 -38.09 -122.69 -36.37
C GLY A 23 -38.08 -123.12 -37.83
N LYS A 24 -37.77 -124.39 -38.10
CA LYS A 24 -37.75 -124.93 -39.48
C LYS A 24 -39.17 -125.06 -40.05
N GLY A 25 -39.33 -124.82 -41.36
CA GLY A 25 -40.56 -125.06 -42.09
C GLY A 25 -40.86 -126.55 -42.25
N GLY A 26 -42.14 -126.92 -42.29
CA GLY A 26 -42.56 -128.32 -42.46
C GLY A 26 -42.52 -128.81 -43.91
N ASP A 27 -42.16 -130.08 -44.12
CA ASP A 27 -42.09 -130.73 -45.45
C ASP A 27 -43.46 -130.90 -46.14
N SER A 28 -43.45 -131.15 -47.46
CA SER A 28 -44.63 -131.21 -48.36
C SER A 28 -45.68 -132.28 -47.96
N GLY A 29 -46.96 -131.87 -47.94
CA GLY A 29 -48.18 -132.58 -47.48
C GLY A 29 -49.44 -131.74 -47.79
N LEU A 30 -50.54 -131.69 -46.99
CA LEU A 30 -51.72 -130.79 -47.19
C LEU A 30 -51.43 -129.25 -47.07
N GLY A 31 -50.25 -128.80 -47.49
CA GLY A 31 -49.67 -127.48 -47.21
C GLY A 31 -48.80 -127.54 -45.95
N GLY A 32 -47.47 -127.51 -46.09
CA GLY A 32 -46.55 -127.59 -44.96
C GLY A 32 -46.68 -126.37 -44.04
N ALA A 33 -46.79 -126.57 -42.72
CA ALA A 33 -46.86 -125.46 -41.77
C ALA A 33 -45.54 -124.68 -41.76
N GLY A 34 -45.61 -123.36 -41.73
CA GLY A 34 -44.42 -122.53 -41.61
C GLY A 34 -43.78 -122.64 -40.23
N GLY A 35 -42.47 -122.43 -40.17
CA GLY A 35 -41.71 -122.45 -38.92
C GLY A 35 -42.05 -121.27 -38.02
N LEU A 36 -42.09 -121.47 -36.71
CA LEU A 36 -42.35 -120.37 -35.78
C LEU A 36 -41.16 -119.39 -35.78
N GLY A 37 -41.42 -118.08 -35.64
CA GLY A 37 -40.33 -117.13 -35.46
C GLY A 37 -39.63 -117.31 -34.12
N GLY A 38 -38.34 -116.95 -34.08
CA GLY A 38 -37.53 -116.92 -32.86
C GLY A 38 -37.91 -115.77 -31.93
N ASP A 39 -37.56 -115.87 -30.65
CA ASP A 39 -37.86 -114.80 -29.69
C ASP A 39 -36.89 -113.62 -29.86
N ASN A 40 -37.42 -112.41 -29.97
CA ASN A 40 -36.68 -111.16 -29.92
C ASN A 40 -36.12 -110.95 -28.52
N GLY A 41 -34.97 -110.28 -28.41
CA GLY A 41 -34.29 -109.92 -27.17
C GLY A 41 -35.03 -108.94 -26.25
N ASN A 42 -36.32 -108.65 -26.51
CA ASN A 42 -37.25 -107.96 -25.60
C ASN A 42 -38.44 -108.82 -25.12
N GLY A 43 -38.54 -110.08 -25.57
CA GLY A 43 -39.48 -111.10 -25.10
C GLY A 43 -40.64 -111.34 -26.06
N THR A 44 -40.73 -110.56 -27.14
CA THR A 44 -41.70 -110.74 -28.23
C THR A 44 -41.21 -111.75 -29.27
N ARG A 45 -42.07 -112.29 -30.13
CA ARG A 45 -41.68 -113.30 -31.14
C ARG A 45 -41.58 -112.70 -32.54
N ALA A 46 -40.56 -113.09 -33.30
CA ALA A 46 -40.39 -112.73 -34.71
C ALA A 46 -41.44 -113.41 -35.62
N ALA A 47 -41.47 -113.00 -36.89
CA ALA A 47 -42.44 -113.51 -37.86
C ALA A 47 -42.26 -115.02 -38.10
N SER A 48 -43.35 -115.78 -37.98
CA SER A 48 -43.39 -117.17 -38.41
C SER A 48 -43.41 -117.27 -39.94
N GLY A 49 -42.81 -118.32 -40.48
CA GLY A 49 -42.85 -118.61 -41.91
C GLY A 49 -44.27 -118.84 -42.41
N ALA A 50 -44.51 -118.51 -43.68
CA ALA A 50 -45.78 -118.82 -44.33
C ALA A 50 -45.94 -120.33 -44.53
N ALA A 51 -47.16 -120.83 -44.36
CA ALA A 51 -47.51 -122.21 -44.72
C ALA A 51 -47.64 -122.36 -46.25
N GLY A 52 -47.39 -123.57 -46.77
CA GLY A 52 -47.50 -123.87 -48.20
C GLY A 52 -48.95 -123.83 -48.70
N LEU A 53 -49.18 -123.22 -49.88
CA LEU A 53 -50.52 -122.97 -50.46
C LEU A 53 -51.12 -124.17 -51.21
N SER A 54 -50.35 -125.23 -51.43
CA SER A 54 -50.77 -126.42 -52.18
C SER A 54 -50.08 -127.71 -51.68
N PRO A 55 -50.57 -128.90 -52.08
CA PRO A 55 -49.97 -130.16 -51.66
C PRO A 55 -48.50 -130.38 -52.07
N SER A 56 -48.03 -129.61 -53.05
CA SER A 56 -46.67 -129.69 -53.61
C SER A 56 -45.73 -128.60 -53.10
N THR A 57 -46.15 -127.73 -52.16
CA THR A 57 -45.33 -126.63 -51.63
C THR A 57 -45.08 -126.79 -50.13
N GLY A 58 -43.82 -126.76 -49.70
CA GLY A 58 -43.41 -126.85 -48.30
C GLY A 58 -43.62 -125.52 -47.53
N GLY A 59 -43.59 -125.59 -46.20
CA GLY A 59 -43.65 -124.40 -45.35
C GLY A 59 -42.33 -123.64 -45.34
N ASN A 60 -42.39 -122.31 -45.24
CA ASN A 60 -41.20 -121.48 -45.12
C ASN A 60 -40.63 -121.55 -43.69
N GLY A 61 -39.32 -121.34 -43.56
CA GLY A 61 -38.67 -121.20 -42.25
C GLY A 61 -39.12 -119.94 -41.52
N GLY A 62 -39.14 -120.01 -40.19
CA GLY A 62 -39.42 -118.86 -39.33
C GLY A 62 -38.27 -117.87 -39.33
N ALA A 63 -38.55 -116.57 -39.17
CA ALA A 63 -37.50 -115.58 -39.02
C ALA A 63 -36.78 -115.73 -37.67
N GLY A 64 -35.49 -115.42 -37.62
CA GLY A 64 -34.73 -115.31 -36.38
C GLY A 64 -35.17 -114.09 -35.57
N GLY A 65 -35.09 -114.20 -34.23
CA GLY A 65 -35.39 -113.12 -33.31
C GLY A 65 -34.33 -112.01 -33.36
N THR A 66 -34.74 -110.76 -33.15
CA THR A 66 -33.78 -109.64 -33.06
C THR A 66 -32.98 -109.69 -31.76
N GLY A 67 -31.72 -109.27 -31.75
CA GLY A 67 -30.90 -109.16 -30.54
C GLY A 67 -31.37 -108.05 -29.59
N ALA A 68 -31.03 -108.16 -28.30
CA ALA A 68 -31.35 -107.15 -27.30
C ALA A 68 -30.44 -105.91 -27.41
N ALA A 69 -30.95 -104.73 -27.05
CA ALA A 69 -30.12 -103.54 -26.94
C ALA A 69 -29.19 -103.62 -25.71
N GLY A 70 -27.96 -103.12 -25.83
CA GLY A 70 -27.01 -103.09 -24.72
C GLY A 70 -27.46 -102.17 -23.57
N GLN A 71 -26.98 -102.44 -22.35
CA GLN A 71 -27.24 -101.61 -21.16
C GLN A 71 -26.09 -100.64 -20.85
N THR A 72 -26.41 -99.43 -20.37
CA THR A 72 -25.41 -98.43 -19.97
C THR A 72 -24.91 -98.71 -18.55
N VAL A 73 -23.74 -99.35 -18.40
CA VAL A 73 -23.05 -99.52 -17.12
C VAL A 73 -21.59 -99.07 -17.26
N GLY A 74 -21.31 -97.82 -16.94
CA GLY A 74 -19.96 -97.23 -17.09
C GLY A 74 -19.58 -97.01 -18.56
N SER A 75 -19.00 -98.03 -19.22
CA SER A 75 -18.85 -98.05 -20.69
C SER A 75 -20.15 -98.53 -21.33
N GLY A 76 -20.50 -98.04 -22.52
CA GLY A 76 -21.71 -98.49 -23.21
C GLY A 76 -21.68 -100.01 -23.43
N GLY A 77 -22.69 -100.74 -22.97
CA GLY A 77 -22.79 -102.19 -23.20
C GLY A 77 -23.08 -102.52 -24.67
N ASN A 78 -22.54 -103.63 -25.18
CA ASN A 78 -22.75 -104.04 -26.57
C ASN A 78 -24.17 -104.57 -26.80
N GLY A 79 -24.70 -104.40 -28.00
CA GLY A 79 -25.94 -105.04 -28.42
C GLY A 79 -25.78 -106.56 -28.57
N GLY A 80 -26.85 -107.31 -28.30
CA GLY A 80 -26.89 -108.75 -28.52
C GLY A 80 -27.00 -109.09 -30.01
N ALA A 81 -26.46 -110.23 -30.44
CA ALA A 81 -26.57 -110.67 -31.83
C ALA A 81 -28.02 -111.11 -32.18
N GLY A 82 -28.39 -111.02 -33.45
CA GLY A 82 -29.65 -111.55 -33.97
C GLY A 82 -29.63 -113.08 -34.08
N GLY A 83 -30.80 -113.71 -33.93
CA GLY A 83 -30.96 -115.15 -34.08
C GLY A 83 -30.92 -115.58 -35.54
N ALA A 84 -30.42 -116.78 -35.84
CA ALA A 84 -30.44 -117.30 -37.20
C ALA A 84 -31.89 -117.60 -37.66
N GLY A 85 -32.17 -117.43 -38.95
CA GLY A 85 -33.43 -117.84 -39.57
C GLY A 85 -33.56 -119.37 -39.63
N GLY A 86 -34.80 -119.87 -39.58
CA GLY A 86 -35.07 -121.30 -39.71
C GLY A 86 -34.96 -121.78 -41.15
N ASP A 87 -34.55 -123.02 -41.38
CA ASP A 87 -34.53 -123.58 -42.74
C ASP A 87 -35.95 -123.76 -43.30
N GLY A 88 -36.11 -123.64 -44.62
CA GLY A 88 -37.36 -124.00 -45.30
C GLY A 88 -37.60 -125.52 -45.30
N GLY A 89 -38.87 -125.95 -45.43
CA GLY A 89 -39.17 -127.35 -45.76
C GLY A 89 -38.70 -127.70 -47.19
N ARG A 90 -38.80 -128.95 -47.64
CA ARG A 90 -38.34 -129.42 -48.97
C ARG A 90 -38.53 -128.46 -50.19
N VAL A 91 -39.66 -127.75 -50.28
CA VAL A 91 -39.95 -126.73 -51.35
C VAL A 91 -40.20 -125.32 -50.77
N GLY A 92 -39.72 -125.07 -49.55
CA GLY A 92 -39.97 -123.83 -48.80
C GLY A 92 -38.75 -122.91 -48.80
N ASN A 93 -39.01 -121.60 -48.66
CA ASN A 93 -37.95 -120.62 -48.52
C ASN A 93 -37.36 -120.67 -47.10
N GLY A 94 -36.05 -120.43 -46.99
CA GLY A 94 -35.39 -120.18 -45.73
C GLY A 94 -35.93 -118.92 -45.03
N GLY A 95 -36.02 -118.97 -43.72
CA GLY A 95 -36.39 -117.83 -42.89
C GLY A 95 -35.28 -116.78 -42.87
N ALA A 96 -35.64 -115.51 -42.78
CA ALA A 96 -34.66 -114.44 -42.65
C ALA A 96 -33.95 -114.51 -41.27
N GLY A 97 -32.68 -114.14 -41.23
CA GLY A 97 -31.96 -113.92 -40.00
C GLY A 97 -32.51 -112.73 -39.22
N GLY A 98 -32.45 -112.80 -37.89
CA GLY A 98 -32.85 -111.72 -37.00
C GLY A 98 -31.82 -110.59 -37.00
N ASN A 99 -32.25 -109.35 -36.79
CA ASN A 99 -31.34 -108.22 -36.75
C ASN A 99 -30.54 -108.20 -35.45
N GLY A 100 -29.31 -107.69 -35.49
CA GLY A 100 -28.52 -107.43 -34.29
C GLY A 100 -29.11 -106.28 -33.46
N GLY A 101 -28.92 -106.35 -32.14
CA GLY A 101 -29.34 -105.32 -31.20
C GLY A 101 -28.40 -104.11 -31.23
N SER A 102 -28.90 -102.92 -30.87
CA SER A 102 -28.07 -101.72 -30.80
C SER A 102 -27.16 -101.70 -29.58
N GLY A 103 -25.96 -101.12 -29.70
CA GLY A 103 -25.08 -100.81 -28.56
C GLY A 103 -25.62 -99.66 -27.70
N ALA A 104 -25.25 -99.65 -26.42
CA ALA A 104 -25.66 -98.61 -25.47
C ALA A 104 -24.78 -97.35 -25.57
N PRO A 105 -25.31 -96.15 -25.24
CA PRO A 105 -24.50 -94.95 -25.10
C PRO A 105 -23.44 -95.07 -23.99
N GLY A 106 -22.31 -94.39 -24.14
CA GLY A 106 -21.29 -94.22 -23.10
C GLY A 106 -21.68 -93.18 -22.03
N GLY A 107 -21.26 -93.37 -20.77
CA GLY A 107 -21.61 -92.48 -19.65
C GLY A 107 -20.78 -91.19 -19.55
N LEU A 108 -21.33 -90.17 -18.86
CA LEU A 108 -20.65 -88.89 -18.55
C LEU A 108 -19.65 -89.02 -17.39
N VAL A 109 -18.55 -88.27 -17.44
CA VAL A 109 -17.56 -88.12 -16.35
C VAL A 109 -17.31 -86.64 -16.08
N PHE A 110 -17.51 -86.17 -14.84
CA PHE A 110 -17.21 -84.78 -14.45
C PHE A 110 -15.69 -84.54 -14.43
N GLY A 111 -15.21 -83.55 -15.17
CA GLY A 111 -13.78 -83.17 -15.26
C GLY A 111 -12.85 -84.20 -15.92
N GLY A 112 -13.37 -85.24 -16.57
CA GLY A 112 -12.58 -86.28 -17.24
C GLY A 112 -13.16 -86.70 -18.59
N ASP A 113 -12.43 -87.55 -19.31
CA ASP A 113 -12.83 -88.01 -20.64
C ASP A 113 -14.16 -88.81 -20.61
N GLY A 114 -14.97 -88.60 -21.64
CA GLY A 114 -16.21 -89.33 -21.89
C GLY A 114 -15.93 -90.79 -22.21
N ARG A 115 -16.83 -91.68 -21.79
CA ARG A 115 -16.64 -93.13 -21.98
C ARG A 115 -17.14 -93.57 -23.36
N ALA A 116 -16.53 -94.60 -23.94
CA ALA A 116 -16.94 -95.11 -25.24
C ALA A 116 -18.35 -95.71 -25.25
N GLY A 117 -19.03 -95.62 -26.40
CA GLY A 117 -20.30 -96.31 -26.67
C GLY A 117 -20.10 -97.81 -26.94
N GLY A 118 -21.14 -98.61 -26.70
CA GLY A 118 -21.10 -100.05 -26.93
C GLY A 118 -21.23 -100.40 -28.40
N ALA A 119 -20.64 -101.51 -28.84
CA ALA A 119 -20.79 -101.97 -30.23
C ALA A 119 -22.21 -102.49 -30.50
N GLY A 120 -22.68 -102.40 -31.74
CA GLY A 120 -23.89 -103.09 -32.19
C GLY A 120 -23.68 -104.59 -32.28
N GLY A 121 -24.73 -105.36 -32.06
CA GLY A 121 -24.70 -106.82 -32.22
C GLY A 121 -24.73 -107.22 -33.69
N ASP A 122 -24.16 -108.36 -34.05
CA ASP A 122 -24.19 -108.84 -35.43
C ASP A 122 -25.59 -109.34 -35.82
N GLY A 123 -25.93 -109.26 -37.11
CA GLY A 123 -27.14 -109.86 -37.67
C GLY A 123 -27.05 -111.39 -37.66
N GLY A 124 -28.19 -112.06 -37.46
CA GLY A 124 -28.29 -113.50 -37.56
C GLY A 124 -28.20 -113.98 -39.00
N ALA A 125 -27.63 -115.16 -39.23
CA ALA A 125 -27.59 -115.74 -40.58
C ALA A 125 -29.00 -116.10 -41.09
N GLY A 126 -29.23 -116.02 -42.38
CA GLY A 126 -30.45 -116.53 -43.01
C GLY A 126 -30.51 -118.06 -42.99
N GLY A 127 -31.72 -118.62 -42.94
CA GLY A 127 -31.94 -120.07 -43.02
C GLY A 127 -31.74 -120.60 -44.43
N SER A 128 -31.37 -121.87 -44.57
CA SER A 128 -31.24 -122.49 -45.90
C SER A 128 -32.60 -122.73 -46.56
N GLY A 129 -32.64 -122.65 -47.90
CA GLY A 129 -33.82 -123.02 -48.69
C GLY A 129 -34.01 -124.53 -48.80
N GLY A 130 -35.20 -124.97 -49.19
CA GLY A 130 -35.52 -126.37 -49.40
C GLY A 130 -34.66 -127.04 -50.48
N VAL A 131 -34.30 -128.31 -50.25
CA VAL A 131 -33.44 -129.09 -51.16
C VAL A 131 -34.07 -129.36 -52.54
N ASP A 132 -35.40 -129.32 -52.66
CA ASP A 132 -36.09 -129.52 -53.94
C ASP A 132 -36.57 -128.20 -54.57
N GLY A 133 -36.80 -127.17 -53.75
CA GLY A 133 -37.12 -125.83 -54.23
C GLY A 133 -37.21 -124.80 -53.10
N GLY A 134 -37.06 -123.52 -53.46
CA GLY A 134 -37.11 -122.42 -52.51
C GLY A 134 -35.79 -121.69 -52.37
N ASN A 135 -35.87 -120.41 -52.05
CA ASN A 135 -34.72 -119.53 -51.91
C ASN A 135 -34.12 -119.63 -50.50
N GLY A 136 -32.83 -119.34 -50.38
CA GLY A 136 -32.21 -119.10 -49.10
C GLY A 136 -32.80 -117.87 -48.42
N GLY A 137 -32.83 -117.88 -47.09
CA GLY A 137 -33.24 -116.74 -46.30
C GLY A 137 -32.19 -115.64 -46.33
N ASN A 138 -32.63 -114.38 -46.31
CA ASN A 138 -31.70 -113.26 -46.20
C ASN A 138 -31.06 -113.22 -44.81
N GLY A 139 -29.80 -112.79 -44.74
CA GLY A 139 -29.14 -112.48 -43.47
C GLY A 139 -29.80 -111.29 -42.78
N GLY A 140 -29.81 -111.30 -41.45
CA GLY A 140 -30.28 -110.19 -40.63
C GLY A 140 -29.33 -109.00 -40.71
N THR A 141 -29.83 -107.79 -40.53
CA THR A 141 -28.96 -106.61 -40.52
C THR A 141 -28.16 -106.53 -39.22
N GLY A 142 -26.93 -106.01 -39.28
CA GLY A 142 -26.17 -105.67 -38.08
C GLY A 142 -26.83 -104.56 -37.26
N GLY A 143 -26.68 -104.62 -35.95
CA GLY A 143 -27.16 -103.60 -35.01
C GLY A 143 -26.30 -102.34 -35.06
N SER A 144 -26.88 -101.19 -34.72
CA SER A 144 -26.13 -99.94 -34.67
C SER A 144 -25.20 -99.87 -33.45
N GLY A 145 -24.04 -99.24 -33.59
CA GLY A 145 -23.20 -98.88 -32.45
C GLY A 145 -23.84 -97.80 -31.58
N GLY A 146 -23.53 -97.80 -30.28
CA GLY A 146 -23.97 -96.80 -29.32
C GLY A 146 -23.12 -95.53 -29.40
N THR A 147 -23.70 -94.38 -29.05
CA THR A 147 -22.96 -93.11 -29.07
C THR A 147 -21.92 -93.03 -27.95
N GLY A 148 -20.80 -92.34 -28.18
CA GLY A 148 -19.82 -92.03 -27.14
C GLY A 148 -20.37 -91.06 -26.09
N GLY A 149 -19.91 -91.17 -24.85
CA GLY A 149 -20.25 -90.26 -23.76
C GLY A 149 -19.51 -88.93 -23.91
N SER A 150 -20.10 -87.83 -23.43
CA SER A 150 -19.46 -86.51 -23.48
C SER A 150 -18.36 -86.35 -22.42
N GLY A 151 -17.30 -85.62 -22.75
CA GLY A 151 -16.25 -85.21 -21.82
C GLY A 151 -16.75 -84.19 -20.80
N GLY A 152 -16.18 -84.21 -19.60
CA GLY A 152 -16.53 -83.28 -18.53
C GLY A 152 -15.91 -81.90 -18.70
N SER A 153 -16.57 -80.86 -18.19
CA SER A 153 -16.02 -79.50 -18.17
C SER A 153 -14.83 -79.38 -17.21
N GLY A 154 -13.86 -78.53 -17.56
CA GLY A 154 -12.75 -78.13 -16.70
C GLY A 154 -13.19 -77.29 -15.49
N GLN A 155 -12.34 -77.27 -14.46
CA GLN A 155 -12.61 -76.54 -13.21
C GLN A 155 -12.32 -75.04 -13.36
N ASN A 156 -13.17 -74.20 -12.77
CA ASN A 156 -12.95 -72.76 -12.66
C ASN A 156 -12.35 -72.43 -11.29
N PHE A 157 -11.34 -71.56 -11.24
CA PHE A 157 -10.76 -71.08 -9.98
C PHE A 157 -11.16 -69.61 -9.72
N PHE A 158 -11.38 -69.26 -8.46
CA PHE A 158 -11.79 -67.91 -8.05
C PHE A 158 -10.63 -67.18 -7.34
N GLY A 159 -10.31 -65.97 -7.81
CA GLY A 159 -9.51 -64.88 -7.20
C GLY A 159 -8.31 -65.21 -6.30
N SER A 160 -7.16 -64.61 -6.60
CA SER A 160 -5.96 -64.74 -5.78
C SER A 160 -5.84 -63.70 -4.65
N PRO A 161 -5.11 -64.00 -3.55
CA PRO A 161 -4.72 -63.03 -2.53
C PRO A 161 -3.94 -61.85 -3.13
N ASP A 162 -3.91 -60.70 -2.44
CA ASP A 162 -3.21 -59.50 -2.91
C ASP A 162 -1.77 -59.79 -3.38
N GLY A 163 -1.44 -59.30 -4.57
CA GLY A 163 -0.14 -59.45 -5.24
C GLY A 163 0.16 -60.85 -5.80
N ALA A 164 -0.68 -61.86 -5.53
CA ALA A 164 -0.47 -63.21 -6.03
C ALA A 164 -1.08 -63.43 -7.43
N ASP A 165 -0.43 -64.27 -8.23
CA ASP A 165 -0.91 -64.64 -9.56
C ASP A 165 -2.16 -65.52 -9.47
N GLY A 166 -3.03 -65.41 -10.48
CA GLY A 166 -4.20 -66.24 -10.68
C GLY A 166 -3.83 -67.68 -10.98
N GLN A 167 -4.66 -68.63 -10.51
CA GLN A 167 -4.53 -70.04 -10.85
C GLN A 167 -5.11 -70.34 -12.23
N ASP A 168 -4.44 -71.20 -12.99
CA ASP A 168 -4.89 -71.63 -14.31
C ASP A 168 -6.19 -72.47 -14.23
N GLY A 169 -7.07 -72.31 -15.22
CA GLY A 169 -8.29 -73.08 -15.36
C GLY A 169 -8.02 -74.53 -15.77
N GLY A 170 -8.86 -75.46 -15.33
CA GLY A 170 -8.73 -76.87 -15.70
C GLY A 170 -9.11 -77.13 -17.17
N HIS A 171 -8.45 -78.07 -17.83
CA HIS A 171 -8.82 -78.49 -19.18
C HIS A 171 -10.15 -79.27 -19.21
N GLY A 172 -10.90 -79.17 -20.30
CA GLY A 172 -12.06 -80.03 -20.55
C GLY A 172 -11.65 -81.44 -20.96
N GLY A 173 -12.42 -82.45 -20.54
CA GLY A 173 -12.20 -83.85 -20.94
C GLY A 173 -12.59 -84.10 -22.40
N ASN A 174 -11.94 -85.04 -23.06
CA ASN A 174 -12.28 -85.44 -24.43
C ASN A 174 -13.61 -86.21 -24.47
N GLY A 175 -14.32 -86.20 -25.60
CA GLY A 175 -15.48 -87.05 -25.82
C GLY A 175 -15.10 -88.51 -26.01
N GLY A 176 -15.94 -89.43 -25.56
CA GLY A 176 -15.76 -90.86 -25.76
C GLY A 176 -15.99 -91.27 -27.21
N ALA A 177 -15.30 -92.30 -27.69
CA ALA A 177 -15.53 -92.81 -29.04
C ALA A 177 -16.92 -93.46 -29.19
N GLY A 178 -17.51 -93.37 -30.37
CA GLY A 178 -18.72 -94.12 -30.71
C GLY A 178 -18.45 -95.62 -30.86
N GLY A 179 -19.43 -96.45 -30.53
CA GLY A 179 -19.34 -97.89 -30.69
C GLY A 179 -19.37 -98.31 -32.16
N ALA A 180 -18.68 -99.39 -32.51
CA ALA A 180 -18.76 -99.92 -33.88
C ALA A 180 -20.15 -100.48 -34.19
N GLY A 181 -20.58 -100.44 -35.45
CA GLY A 181 -21.78 -101.14 -35.90
C GLY A 181 -21.53 -102.64 -36.01
N GLY A 182 -22.56 -103.45 -35.77
CA GLY A 182 -22.50 -104.89 -35.92
C GLY A 182 -22.44 -105.31 -37.39
N HIS A 183 -21.85 -106.46 -37.67
CA HIS A 183 -21.81 -107.01 -39.01
C HIS A 183 -23.18 -107.52 -39.46
N GLY A 184 -23.44 -107.49 -40.77
CA GLY A 184 -24.60 -108.16 -41.35
C GLY A 184 -24.49 -109.68 -41.20
N GLY A 185 -25.62 -110.35 -41.09
CA GLY A 185 -25.69 -111.80 -41.04
C GLY A 185 -25.41 -112.42 -42.40
N ALA A 186 -24.76 -113.58 -42.44
CA ALA A 186 -24.53 -114.29 -43.69
C ALA A 186 -25.86 -114.66 -44.38
N ALA A 187 -25.84 -114.72 -45.71
CA ALA A 187 -26.94 -115.24 -46.51
C ALA A 187 -27.21 -116.73 -46.20
N GLY A 188 -28.48 -117.13 -46.20
CA GLY A 188 -28.87 -118.53 -46.25
C GLY A 188 -28.66 -119.09 -47.65
N GLN A 189 -28.20 -120.34 -47.76
CA GLN A 189 -27.93 -120.98 -49.04
C GLN A 189 -29.20 -121.59 -49.65
N ALA A 190 -29.38 -121.46 -50.95
CA ALA A 190 -30.34 -122.25 -51.70
C ALA A 190 -29.73 -123.61 -52.02
N LEU A 191 -30.39 -124.69 -51.57
CA LEU A 191 -29.91 -126.05 -51.77
C LEU A 191 -30.48 -126.69 -53.05
N SER A 192 -31.47 -126.05 -53.70
CA SER A 192 -32.08 -126.47 -54.97
C SER A 192 -31.53 -125.69 -56.16
N ALA A 193 -31.40 -126.36 -57.32
CA ALA A 193 -30.89 -125.77 -58.56
C ALA A 193 -31.77 -124.66 -59.16
N THR A 194 -33.04 -124.56 -58.75
CA THR A 194 -33.96 -123.48 -59.16
C THR A 194 -34.10 -122.38 -58.11
N GLY A 195 -33.45 -122.54 -56.95
CA GLY A 195 -33.45 -121.56 -55.88
C GLY A 195 -32.33 -120.53 -56.04
N HIS A 196 -32.50 -119.39 -55.40
CA HIS A 196 -31.45 -118.37 -55.27
C HIS A 196 -31.01 -118.26 -53.82
N ASP A 197 -29.69 -118.16 -53.60
CA ASP A 197 -29.14 -117.82 -52.29
C ASP A 197 -29.79 -116.54 -51.76
N GLY A 198 -29.93 -116.46 -50.44
CA GLY A 198 -30.31 -115.22 -49.79
C GLY A 198 -29.27 -114.13 -50.05
N VAL A 199 -29.62 -112.90 -49.74
CA VAL A 199 -28.62 -111.82 -49.67
C VAL A 199 -28.03 -111.75 -48.28
N GLU A 200 -26.74 -111.46 -48.20
CA GLU A 200 -26.09 -111.13 -46.92
C GLU A 200 -26.76 -109.88 -46.32
N GLY A 201 -26.88 -109.85 -44.99
CA GLY A 201 -27.41 -108.71 -44.28
C GLY A 201 -26.53 -107.47 -44.48
N ALA A 202 -27.15 -106.29 -44.47
CA ALA A 202 -26.40 -105.05 -44.41
C ALA A 202 -25.71 -104.92 -43.04
N GLY A 203 -24.53 -104.31 -43.00
CA GLY A 203 -23.86 -103.96 -41.75
C GLY A 203 -24.58 -102.83 -41.02
N GLY A 204 -24.49 -102.82 -39.69
CA GLY A 204 -25.03 -101.78 -38.83
C GLY A 204 -24.21 -100.50 -38.90
N ALA A 205 -24.86 -99.35 -38.71
CA ALA A 205 -24.16 -98.07 -38.60
C ALA A 205 -23.29 -98.01 -37.33
N GLY A 206 -22.14 -97.37 -37.40
CA GLY A 206 -21.36 -97.01 -36.21
C GLY A 206 -22.06 -95.92 -35.41
N GLY A 207 -21.86 -95.91 -34.09
CA GLY A 207 -22.36 -94.87 -33.21
C GLY A 207 -21.54 -93.59 -33.34
N ASP A 208 -22.16 -92.44 -33.12
CA ASP A 208 -21.46 -91.16 -33.14
C ASP A 208 -20.52 -91.03 -31.93
N GLY A 209 -19.43 -90.28 -32.09
CA GLY A 209 -18.56 -89.91 -30.98
C GLY A 209 -19.20 -88.91 -30.02
N GLY A 210 -18.79 -88.94 -28.76
CA GLY A 210 -19.27 -88.00 -27.74
C GLY A 210 -18.67 -86.60 -27.92
N TYR A 211 -19.39 -85.58 -27.44
CA TYR A 211 -18.88 -84.21 -27.41
C TYR A 211 -17.69 -84.05 -26.47
N GLY A 212 -16.72 -83.21 -26.80
CA GLY A 212 -15.68 -82.81 -25.85
C GLY A 212 -16.26 -81.95 -24.72
N GLY A 213 -15.50 -81.79 -23.63
CA GLY A 213 -15.83 -80.93 -22.48
C GLY A 213 -15.24 -79.53 -22.62
N ALA A 214 -15.95 -78.50 -22.14
CA ALA A 214 -15.44 -77.13 -22.19
C ALA A 214 -14.27 -76.92 -21.22
N GLY A 215 -13.33 -76.04 -21.57
CA GLY A 215 -12.23 -75.63 -20.69
C GLY A 215 -12.70 -74.71 -19.55
N GLY A 216 -11.99 -74.72 -18.42
CA GLY A 216 -12.28 -73.89 -17.25
C GLY A 216 -11.60 -72.53 -17.32
N ARG A 217 -12.21 -71.50 -16.73
CA ARG A 217 -11.68 -70.13 -16.69
C ARG A 217 -10.49 -70.01 -15.72
N GLY A 218 -9.45 -69.28 -16.14
CA GLY A 218 -8.36 -68.87 -15.25
C GLY A 218 -8.80 -67.85 -14.20
N ALA A 219 -8.24 -67.92 -12.99
CA ALA A 219 -8.54 -66.98 -11.92
C ALA A 219 -7.91 -65.61 -12.16
N ASP A 220 -8.55 -64.54 -11.69
CA ASP A 220 -7.98 -63.20 -11.75
C ASP A 220 -6.80 -63.06 -10.77
N GLY A 221 -5.78 -62.28 -11.17
CA GLY A 221 -4.63 -61.94 -10.33
C GLY A 221 -5.00 -60.98 -9.19
N GLY A 222 -4.33 -61.11 -8.06
CA GLY A 222 -4.56 -60.28 -6.88
C GLY A 222 -4.09 -58.84 -7.05
N LYS A 223 -4.77 -57.89 -6.40
CA LYS A 223 -4.37 -56.48 -6.40
C LYS A 223 -3.01 -56.31 -5.72
N GLY A 224 -2.12 -55.48 -6.25
CA GLY A 224 -0.85 -55.17 -5.62
C GLY A 224 -1.01 -54.47 -4.28
N THR A 225 -0.03 -54.67 -3.39
CA THR A 225 0.08 -53.98 -2.10
C THR A 225 1.53 -53.61 -1.79
N PHE A 226 1.72 -52.50 -1.06
CA PHE A 226 3.00 -52.12 -0.45
C PHE A 226 3.12 -52.61 1.00
N ASP A 227 2.06 -53.21 1.54
CA ASP A 227 2.08 -53.80 2.88
C ASP A 227 2.95 -55.06 2.92
N ASN A 228 3.47 -55.38 4.11
CA ASN A 228 4.27 -56.58 4.38
C ASN A 228 5.46 -56.81 3.42
N GLY A 229 6.07 -55.73 2.89
CA GLY A 229 7.20 -55.81 1.97
C GLY A 229 6.81 -56.09 0.51
N GLY A 230 5.52 -55.98 0.18
CA GLY A 230 5.03 -56.09 -1.19
C GLY A 230 5.58 -55.00 -2.12
N THR A 231 5.68 -55.33 -3.41
CA THR A 231 6.26 -54.43 -4.43
C THR A 231 5.27 -53.41 -4.99
N GLY A 232 4.00 -53.49 -4.57
CA GLY A 232 2.89 -52.72 -5.14
C GLY A 232 2.39 -53.23 -6.49
N ASN A 233 3.03 -54.21 -7.12
CA ASN A 233 2.58 -54.74 -8.42
C ASN A 233 1.38 -55.68 -8.25
N GLY A 234 0.41 -55.61 -9.16
CA GLY A 234 -0.67 -56.59 -9.25
C GLY A 234 -0.18 -57.93 -9.79
N GLY A 235 -0.79 -59.03 -9.33
CA GLY A 235 -0.51 -60.37 -9.81
C GLY A 235 -1.03 -60.60 -11.23
N ALA A 236 -0.41 -61.50 -11.98
CA ALA A 236 -0.88 -61.89 -13.30
C ALA A 236 -2.20 -62.69 -13.20
N GLY A 237 -3.03 -62.65 -14.24
CA GLY A 237 -4.17 -63.55 -14.36
C GLY A 237 -3.74 -64.97 -14.73
N GLY A 238 -4.49 -65.97 -14.26
CA GLY A 238 -4.28 -67.37 -14.62
C GLY A 238 -4.74 -67.65 -16.05
N LYS A 239 -4.16 -68.65 -16.70
CA LYS A 239 -4.54 -69.05 -18.06
C LYS A 239 -5.88 -69.77 -18.08
N GLY A 240 -6.62 -69.64 -19.18
CA GLY A 240 -7.79 -70.47 -19.43
C GLY A 240 -7.39 -71.91 -19.78
N GLY A 241 -8.22 -72.88 -19.39
CA GLY A 241 -8.04 -74.27 -19.77
C GLY A 241 -8.51 -74.55 -21.20
N ASP A 242 -7.84 -75.46 -21.88
CA ASP A 242 -8.23 -75.88 -23.23
C ASP A 242 -9.55 -76.65 -23.26
N ALA A 243 -10.28 -76.54 -24.38
CA ALA A 243 -11.43 -77.39 -24.65
C ALA A 243 -10.99 -78.82 -24.98
N GLY A 244 -11.75 -79.81 -24.50
CA GLY A 244 -11.56 -81.21 -24.82
C GLY A 244 -11.96 -81.54 -26.25
N GLN A 245 -11.29 -82.49 -26.87
CA GLN A 245 -11.56 -82.90 -28.24
C GLN A 245 -12.85 -83.72 -28.33
N GLY A 246 -13.56 -83.65 -29.46
CA GLY A 246 -14.68 -84.55 -29.71
C GLY A 246 -14.23 -85.99 -29.91
N GLY A 247 -15.04 -86.96 -29.48
CA GLY A 247 -14.75 -88.38 -29.63
C GLY A 247 -14.84 -88.83 -31.08
N ALA A 248 -14.00 -89.79 -31.48
CA ALA A 248 -14.09 -90.36 -32.82
C ALA A 248 -15.42 -91.11 -33.03
N GLY A 249 -16.01 -91.03 -34.22
CA GLY A 249 -17.15 -91.85 -34.59
C GLY A 249 -16.79 -93.34 -34.71
N GLY A 250 -17.76 -94.21 -34.40
CA GLY A 250 -17.63 -95.65 -34.53
C GLY A 250 -17.60 -96.08 -36.00
N LYS A 251 -16.83 -97.12 -36.32
CA LYS A 251 -16.83 -97.68 -37.68
C LYS A 251 -18.15 -98.41 -37.94
N GLY A 252 -18.70 -98.30 -39.15
CA GLY A 252 -19.84 -99.13 -39.55
C GLY A 252 -19.44 -100.60 -39.73
N GLY A 253 -20.38 -101.51 -39.50
CA GLY A 253 -20.17 -102.94 -39.65
C GLY A 253 -20.10 -103.37 -41.11
N GLY A 254 -19.38 -104.45 -41.40
CA GLY A 254 -19.33 -105.07 -42.74
C GLY A 254 -20.57 -105.93 -43.04
N GLY A 255 -20.88 -106.13 -44.31
CA GLY A 255 -22.01 -106.95 -44.80
C GLY A 255 -22.22 -106.71 -46.30
N SER A 256 -23.42 -107.03 -46.84
CA SER A 256 -23.74 -106.78 -48.26
C SER A 256 -23.60 -105.31 -48.65
N SER A 257 -23.78 -104.42 -47.68
CA SER A 257 -23.29 -103.04 -47.70
C SER A 257 -22.67 -102.72 -46.35
N VAL A 258 -21.51 -102.06 -46.36
CA VAL A 258 -20.87 -101.56 -45.15
C VAL A 258 -21.76 -100.47 -44.53
N GLY A 259 -22.00 -100.55 -43.23
CA GLY A 259 -22.75 -99.55 -42.49
C GLY A 259 -22.05 -98.18 -42.50
N ALA A 260 -22.80 -97.11 -42.34
CA ALA A 260 -22.22 -95.78 -42.24
C ALA A 260 -21.29 -95.69 -41.01
N THR A 261 -20.13 -95.05 -41.15
CA THR A 261 -19.30 -94.64 -40.01
C THR A 261 -20.04 -93.54 -39.24
N GLY A 262 -20.07 -93.65 -37.91
CA GLY A 262 -20.61 -92.61 -37.05
C GLY A 262 -19.85 -91.30 -37.22
N ALA A 263 -20.51 -90.19 -36.96
CA ALA A 263 -19.88 -88.89 -36.98
C ALA A 263 -18.91 -88.73 -35.81
N THR A 264 -17.83 -87.98 -36.01
CA THR A 264 -17.00 -87.50 -34.90
C THR A 264 -17.83 -86.55 -34.03
N GLY A 265 -17.73 -86.68 -32.72
CA GLY A 265 -18.36 -85.76 -31.78
C GLY A 265 -17.81 -84.35 -31.95
N ALA A 266 -18.62 -83.33 -31.66
CA ALA A 266 -18.14 -81.96 -31.83
C ALA A 266 -17.16 -81.58 -30.71
N THR A 267 -16.10 -80.87 -31.09
CA THR A 267 -15.25 -80.10 -30.19
C THR A 267 -16.04 -78.91 -29.65
N PRO A 268 -16.03 -78.62 -28.35
CA PRO A 268 -16.66 -77.43 -27.80
C PRO A 268 -16.13 -76.18 -28.48
N THR A 269 -17.04 -75.26 -28.78
CA THR A 269 -16.71 -73.97 -29.39
C THR A 269 -16.27 -72.93 -28.36
N SER A 270 -16.07 -73.34 -27.10
CA SER A 270 -15.65 -72.47 -25.98
C SER A 270 -14.61 -73.18 -25.10
N GLY A 271 -13.41 -72.60 -25.05
CA GLY A 271 -12.35 -72.90 -24.10
C GLY A 271 -12.46 -71.97 -22.90
N GLY A 272 -11.59 -72.15 -21.92
CA GLY A 272 -11.51 -71.27 -20.77
C GLY A 272 -11.03 -69.88 -21.16
N ASP A 273 -11.72 -68.84 -20.71
CA ASP A 273 -11.18 -67.47 -20.79
C ASP A 273 -10.01 -67.33 -19.80
N GLY A 274 -9.02 -66.52 -20.16
CA GLY A 274 -7.95 -66.12 -19.25
C GLY A 274 -8.45 -65.22 -18.11
N GLY A 275 -7.79 -65.28 -16.97
CA GLY A 275 -8.02 -64.40 -15.84
C GLY A 275 -7.51 -62.99 -16.12
N ASN A 276 -8.16 -61.97 -15.57
CA ASN A 276 -7.65 -60.60 -15.64
C ASN A 276 -6.42 -60.44 -14.72
N GLY A 277 -5.50 -59.56 -15.09
CA GLY A 277 -4.41 -59.14 -14.22
C GLY A 277 -4.91 -58.25 -13.07
N GLY A 278 -4.28 -58.38 -11.91
CA GLY A 278 -4.56 -57.56 -10.74
C GLY A 278 -4.13 -56.11 -10.93
N ALA A 279 -4.87 -55.16 -10.36
CA ALA A 279 -4.47 -53.75 -10.40
C ALA A 279 -3.20 -53.51 -9.54
N GLY A 280 -2.37 -52.56 -9.93
CA GLY A 280 -1.27 -52.07 -9.10
C GLY A 280 -1.76 -51.28 -7.88
N ALA A 281 -0.93 -51.22 -6.84
CA ALA A 281 -1.18 -50.44 -5.64
C ALA A 281 -0.95 -48.95 -5.89
N ASP A 282 -1.81 -48.11 -5.33
CA ASP A 282 -1.52 -46.68 -5.23
C ASP A 282 -0.38 -46.46 -4.23
N ALA A 283 0.48 -45.50 -4.51
CA ALA A 283 1.59 -45.17 -3.63
C ALA A 283 1.11 -44.56 -2.30
N LEU A 284 1.77 -44.95 -1.20
CA LEU A 284 1.42 -44.49 0.16
C LEU A 284 2.29 -43.32 0.63
N THR A 285 3.57 -43.34 0.28
CA THR A 285 4.59 -42.37 0.71
C THR A 285 4.71 -41.21 -0.27
N ALA A 286 4.86 -39.98 0.23
CA ALA A 286 4.96 -38.79 -0.60
C ALA A 286 6.06 -38.92 -1.69
N GLY A 287 5.72 -38.54 -2.92
CA GLY A 287 6.61 -38.65 -4.08
C GLY A 287 6.88 -40.06 -4.61
N ALA A 288 6.35 -41.11 -3.97
CA ALA A 288 6.55 -42.49 -4.43
C ALA A 288 5.66 -42.82 -5.63
N ASP A 289 6.19 -43.65 -6.53
CA ASP A 289 5.51 -44.11 -7.75
C ASP A 289 4.46 -45.18 -7.43
N GLY A 290 3.36 -45.19 -8.18
CA GLY A 290 2.36 -46.25 -8.11
C GLY A 290 2.87 -47.58 -8.64
N GLY A 291 2.34 -48.68 -8.11
CA GLY A 291 2.66 -50.04 -8.55
C GLY A 291 2.10 -50.37 -9.94
N LYS A 292 2.73 -51.30 -10.65
CA LYS A 292 2.27 -51.70 -11.99
C LYS A 292 1.07 -52.64 -11.91
N GLY A 293 0.19 -52.60 -12.91
CA GLY A 293 -0.83 -53.62 -13.10
C GLY A 293 -0.22 -54.96 -13.55
N GLY A 294 -0.82 -56.06 -13.11
CA GLY A 294 -0.47 -57.42 -13.54
C GLY A 294 -0.93 -57.71 -14.97
N ALA A 295 -0.26 -58.63 -15.65
CA ALA A 295 -0.68 -59.06 -16.98
C ALA A 295 -1.97 -59.88 -16.93
N GLY A 296 -2.80 -59.83 -17.96
CA GLY A 296 -3.88 -60.79 -18.15
C GLY A 296 -3.35 -62.18 -18.50
N GLY A 297 -4.07 -63.22 -18.12
CA GLY A 297 -3.77 -64.60 -18.51
C GLY A 297 -4.22 -64.90 -19.93
N ASP A 298 -3.53 -65.82 -20.60
CA ASP A 298 -3.92 -66.25 -21.95
C ASP A 298 -5.23 -67.04 -21.93
N GLY A 299 -6.02 -66.97 -23.00
CA GLY A 299 -7.16 -67.86 -23.19
C GLY A 299 -6.72 -69.29 -23.48
N GLY A 300 -7.57 -70.27 -23.13
CA GLY A 300 -7.42 -71.64 -23.63
C GLY A 300 -7.71 -71.72 -25.13
N SER A 301 -7.61 -72.90 -25.73
CA SER A 301 -7.69 -73.13 -27.20
C SER A 301 -8.66 -72.23 -27.99
N VAL A 302 -9.91 -72.05 -27.53
CA VAL A 302 -10.90 -71.12 -28.13
C VAL A 302 -11.40 -70.02 -27.17
N GLY A 303 -10.64 -69.75 -26.09
CA GLY A 303 -10.95 -68.78 -25.05
C GLY A 303 -10.34 -67.40 -25.30
N ARG A 304 -10.93 -66.36 -24.70
CA ARG A 304 -10.38 -65.00 -24.80
C ARG A 304 -9.25 -64.79 -23.82
N GLY A 305 -8.29 -63.95 -24.20
CA GLY A 305 -7.26 -63.46 -23.29
C GLY A 305 -7.85 -62.56 -22.21
N GLY A 306 -7.32 -62.65 -20.99
CA GLY A 306 -7.68 -61.79 -19.88
C GLY A 306 -7.18 -60.36 -20.07
N ASN A 307 -7.88 -59.38 -19.52
CA ASN A 307 -7.41 -57.99 -19.59
C ASN A 307 -6.24 -57.76 -18.62
N GLY A 308 -5.32 -56.87 -18.98
CA GLY A 308 -4.28 -56.40 -18.09
C GLY A 308 -4.83 -55.53 -16.96
N GLY A 309 -4.21 -55.62 -15.79
CA GLY A 309 -4.54 -54.82 -14.62
C GLY A 309 -4.19 -53.34 -14.79
N GLN A 310 -4.92 -52.45 -14.14
CA GLN A 310 -4.61 -51.02 -14.16
C GLN A 310 -3.36 -50.73 -13.33
N GLY A 311 -2.54 -49.76 -13.72
CA GLY A 311 -1.46 -49.24 -12.89
C GLY A 311 -2.00 -48.39 -11.74
N GLY A 312 -1.34 -48.44 -10.58
CA GLY A 312 -1.67 -47.62 -9.42
C GLY A 312 -1.24 -46.16 -9.60
N ALA A 313 -1.89 -45.24 -8.92
CA ALA A 313 -1.52 -43.83 -8.93
C ALA A 313 -0.25 -43.56 -8.10
N GLY A 314 0.53 -42.57 -8.52
CA GLY A 314 1.61 -42.03 -7.68
C GLY A 314 1.06 -41.25 -6.49
N LYS A 315 1.93 -40.92 -5.53
CA LYS A 315 1.56 -40.09 -4.37
C LYS A 315 2.08 -38.67 -4.51
N ALA A 316 1.28 -37.69 -4.08
CA ALA A 316 1.66 -36.28 -4.14
C ALA A 316 2.98 -36.02 -3.40
N GLY A 317 3.78 -35.09 -3.90
CA GLY A 317 5.03 -34.70 -3.27
C GLY A 317 4.80 -34.00 -1.92
N GLY A 318 5.71 -34.19 -0.97
CA GLY A 318 5.69 -33.46 0.30
C GLY A 318 5.93 -31.97 0.09
N ALA A 319 5.22 -31.13 0.86
CA ALA A 319 5.46 -29.69 0.87
C ALA A 319 6.88 -29.38 1.40
N GLY A 320 7.50 -28.35 0.83
CA GLY A 320 8.70 -27.76 1.37
C GLY A 320 8.44 -27.13 2.73
N SER A 321 9.39 -27.24 3.64
CA SER A 321 9.35 -26.58 4.94
C SER A 321 9.83 -25.14 4.85
N THR A 322 9.39 -24.31 5.79
CA THR A 322 10.02 -23.02 6.07
C THR A 322 11.44 -23.27 6.56
N GLY A 323 12.44 -23.04 5.71
CA GLY A 323 13.84 -23.22 6.07
C GLY A 323 14.31 -22.14 7.05
N ALA A 324 15.61 -22.13 7.36
CA ALA A 324 16.18 -21.21 8.34
C ALA A 324 15.99 -19.73 7.95
N ILE A 325 16.04 -19.44 6.65
CA ILE A 325 15.81 -18.12 6.06
C ILE A 325 14.93 -18.29 4.81
N SER A 326 15.41 -19.04 3.81
CA SER A 326 14.64 -19.37 2.60
C SER A 326 13.81 -20.64 2.78
N GLY A 327 12.65 -20.71 2.13
CA GLY A 327 11.85 -21.91 2.03
C GLY A 327 12.56 -23.03 1.26
N THR A 328 12.33 -24.28 1.64
CA THR A 328 12.85 -25.43 0.89
C THR A 328 11.92 -25.79 -0.27
N ASP A 329 12.46 -26.37 -1.33
CA ASP A 329 11.65 -26.78 -2.48
C ASP A 329 10.67 -27.90 -2.11
N GLY A 330 9.51 -27.90 -2.76
CA GLY A 330 8.55 -29.00 -2.68
C GLY A 330 9.10 -30.26 -3.36
N GLN A 331 8.80 -31.42 -2.80
CA GLN A 331 9.19 -32.69 -3.41
C GLN A 331 8.37 -32.93 -4.69
N ALA A 332 8.95 -33.63 -5.66
CA ALA A 332 8.20 -34.02 -6.86
C ALA A 332 7.07 -35.01 -6.50
N GLY A 333 5.99 -34.98 -7.29
CA GLY A 333 4.94 -35.98 -7.23
C GLY A 333 5.42 -37.32 -7.81
N GLY A 334 4.93 -38.41 -7.23
CA GLY A 334 5.21 -39.75 -7.74
C GLY A 334 4.54 -40.01 -9.07
N LYS A 335 5.17 -40.84 -9.90
CA LYS A 335 4.64 -41.24 -11.20
C LYS A 335 3.52 -42.27 -11.04
N GLY A 336 2.61 -42.31 -12.00
CA GLY A 336 1.68 -43.42 -12.10
C GLY A 336 2.35 -44.72 -12.53
N GLY A 337 1.89 -45.83 -12.00
CA GLY A 337 2.32 -47.17 -12.41
C GLY A 337 1.86 -47.51 -13.82
N ALA A 338 2.62 -48.35 -14.53
CA ALA A 338 2.20 -48.83 -15.84
C ALA A 338 1.00 -49.77 -15.73
N GLY A 339 0.10 -49.75 -16.71
CA GLY A 339 -0.90 -50.80 -16.88
C GLY A 339 -0.28 -52.12 -17.32
N GLY A 340 -0.87 -53.23 -16.91
CA GLY A 340 -0.46 -54.58 -17.31
C GLY A 340 -0.84 -54.90 -18.75
N ALA A 341 -0.10 -55.78 -19.41
CA ALA A 341 -0.45 -56.25 -20.75
C ALA A 341 -1.73 -57.11 -20.71
N GLY A 342 -2.53 -57.10 -21.77
CA GLY A 342 -3.57 -58.10 -21.96
C GLY A 342 -2.96 -59.46 -22.31
N GLY A 343 -3.66 -60.55 -21.97
CA GLY A 343 -3.28 -61.91 -22.34
C GLY A 343 -3.65 -62.23 -23.78
N ASP A 344 -2.98 -63.19 -24.39
CA ASP A 344 -3.28 -63.61 -25.76
C ASP A 344 -4.58 -64.44 -25.80
N GLY A 345 -5.32 -64.36 -26.90
CA GLY A 345 -6.46 -65.23 -27.17
C GLY A 345 -6.02 -66.64 -27.57
N GLY A 346 -6.95 -67.58 -27.55
CA GLY A 346 -6.72 -68.96 -27.96
C GLY A 346 -6.25 -69.10 -29.41
N ILE A 347 -5.48 -70.16 -29.67
CA ILE A 347 -4.93 -70.48 -30.99
C ILE A 347 -6.01 -70.87 -32.01
N ASP A 348 -7.08 -71.52 -31.56
CA ASP A 348 -8.16 -72.00 -32.40
C ASP A 348 -9.29 -70.95 -32.48
N GLY A 349 -9.41 -70.07 -31.49
CA GLY A 349 -10.39 -68.99 -31.45
C GLY A 349 -10.24 -68.08 -30.22
N GLY A 350 -10.79 -66.87 -30.29
CA GLY A 350 -10.85 -65.95 -29.16
C GLY A 350 -10.06 -64.65 -29.37
N ASP A 351 -10.63 -63.56 -28.84
CA ASP A 351 -9.99 -62.25 -28.86
C ASP A 351 -8.83 -62.17 -27.86
N GLY A 352 -7.82 -61.36 -28.20
CA GLY A 352 -6.79 -60.95 -27.25
C GLY A 352 -7.35 -60.01 -26.19
N GLY A 353 -6.80 -60.10 -24.98
CA GLY A 353 -7.19 -59.23 -23.87
C GLY A 353 -6.75 -57.79 -24.07
N ASN A 354 -7.50 -56.83 -23.53
CA ASN A 354 -7.09 -55.43 -23.57
C ASN A 354 -5.95 -55.17 -22.59
N GLY A 355 -5.05 -54.26 -22.95
CA GLY A 355 -4.05 -53.73 -22.03
C GLY A 355 -4.70 -52.88 -20.92
N GLY A 356 -4.15 -52.97 -19.72
CA GLY A 356 -4.57 -52.18 -18.57
C GLY A 356 -4.24 -50.70 -18.73
N LYS A 357 -5.04 -49.82 -18.14
CA LYS A 357 -4.74 -48.37 -18.15
C LYS A 357 -3.52 -48.06 -17.28
N GLY A 358 -2.73 -47.07 -17.68
CA GLY A 358 -1.68 -46.51 -16.82
C GLY A 358 -2.29 -45.72 -15.64
N GLY A 359 -1.61 -45.75 -14.50
CA GLY A 359 -2.00 -44.99 -13.31
C GLY A 359 -1.74 -43.49 -13.48
N ALA A 360 -2.44 -42.65 -12.72
CA ALA A 360 -2.22 -41.21 -12.74
C ALA A 360 -0.90 -40.84 -12.04
N GLY A 361 -0.19 -39.86 -12.58
CA GLY A 361 0.89 -39.16 -11.90
C GLY A 361 0.33 -38.20 -10.85
N ALA A 362 1.07 -38.00 -9.77
CA ALA A 362 0.60 -37.19 -8.66
C ALA A 362 1.10 -35.75 -8.73
N ASN A 363 0.41 -34.84 -8.03
CA ASN A 363 0.85 -33.45 -7.97
C ASN A 363 2.19 -33.29 -7.26
N GLY A 364 2.99 -32.32 -7.68
CA GLY A 364 4.18 -31.89 -6.94
C GLY A 364 3.81 -31.20 -5.63
N GLY A 365 4.69 -31.31 -4.64
CA GLY A 365 4.53 -30.63 -3.36
C GLY A 365 4.68 -29.12 -3.50
N THR A 366 3.99 -28.35 -2.66
CA THR A 366 4.16 -26.88 -2.64
C THR A 366 5.55 -26.52 -2.13
N GLY A 367 6.17 -25.47 -2.65
CA GLY A 367 7.40 -24.91 -2.09
C GLY A 367 7.16 -24.34 -0.71
N GLY A 368 8.17 -24.40 0.17
CA GLY A 368 8.10 -23.86 1.52
C GLY A 368 8.10 -22.34 1.52
N ASP A 369 7.35 -21.73 2.44
CA ASP A 369 7.39 -20.29 2.65
C ASP A 369 8.72 -19.87 3.29
N ALA A 370 9.21 -18.68 2.96
CA ALA A 370 10.41 -18.11 3.57
C ALA A 370 10.10 -17.37 4.88
N ARG A 371 11.15 -17.04 5.64
CA ARG A 371 11.05 -16.16 6.81
C ARG A 371 11.37 -14.72 6.44
N ASP A 372 10.74 -13.80 7.15
CA ASP A 372 11.11 -12.39 7.13
C ASP A 372 12.52 -12.20 7.71
N GLY A 373 13.25 -11.22 7.19
CA GLY A 373 14.57 -10.84 7.69
C GLY A 373 14.47 -10.25 9.09
N GLY A 374 15.42 -10.59 9.96
CA GLY A 374 15.54 -9.97 11.26
C GLY A 374 15.75 -8.46 11.14
N HIS A 375 15.14 -7.69 12.02
CA HIS A 375 15.45 -6.26 12.14
C HIS A 375 16.92 -6.10 12.60
N GLY A 376 17.52 -4.94 12.32
CA GLY A 376 18.84 -4.62 12.87
C GLY A 376 18.83 -4.80 14.40
N LYS A 377 19.97 -5.02 15.05
CA LYS A 377 19.99 -5.32 16.50
C LYS A 377 20.60 -4.19 17.32
N ASN A 378 21.56 -3.47 16.73
CA ASN A 378 22.19 -2.30 17.34
C ASN A 378 21.84 -1.03 16.56
N PRO A 379 21.98 0.16 17.17
CA PRO A 379 21.72 1.42 16.49
C PRO A 379 22.49 1.57 15.18
N GLY A 380 21.80 1.93 14.11
CA GLY A 380 22.40 2.06 12.77
C GLY A 380 22.62 0.73 12.02
N ASP A 381 22.33 -0.43 12.63
CA ASP A 381 22.44 -1.71 11.94
C ASP A 381 21.39 -1.84 10.83
N PHE A 382 21.82 -2.41 9.71
CA PHE A 382 20.92 -2.77 8.63
C PHE A 382 19.97 -3.90 9.05
N GLY A 383 18.76 -3.88 8.51
CA GLY A 383 17.88 -5.04 8.54
C GLY A 383 18.43 -6.18 7.67
N GLU A 384 18.19 -7.42 8.09
CA GLU A 384 18.57 -8.60 7.34
C GLU A 384 17.66 -8.78 6.12
N PHE A 385 18.16 -9.44 5.08
CA PHE A 385 17.38 -9.79 3.90
C PHE A 385 16.25 -10.78 4.22
N GLY A 386 15.10 -10.60 3.59
CA GLY A 386 14.02 -11.58 3.60
C GLY A 386 14.41 -12.82 2.80
N GLY A 387 13.98 -14.00 3.28
CA GLY A 387 14.26 -15.25 2.58
C GLY A 387 13.49 -15.41 1.28
N ASN A 388 14.03 -16.23 0.38
CA ASN A 388 13.32 -16.61 -0.85
C ASN A 388 12.33 -17.75 -0.58
N GLY A 389 11.16 -17.71 -1.22
CA GLY A 389 10.23 -18.84 -1.20
C GLY A 389 10.82 -20.05 -1.94
N GLY A 390 10.59 -21.25 -1.42
CA GLY A 390 11.01 -22.49 -2.07
C GLY A 390 10.24 -22.73 -3.37
N LYS A 391 10.84 -23.41 -4.34
CA LYS A 391 10.14 -23.77 -5.58
C LYS A 391 9.10 -24.86 -5.33
N GLY A 392 8.01 -24.86 -6.10
CA GLY A 392 7.10 -25.99 -6.13
C GLY A 392 7.75 -27.23 -6.75
N GLY A 393 7.43 -28.41 -6.25
CA GLY A 393 7.87 -29.67 -6.82
C GLY A 393 7.22 -29.94 -8.18
N ALA A 394 7.93 -30.66 -9.06
CA ALA A 394 7.34 -31.07 -10.33
C ALA A 394 6.19 -32.08 -10.12
N GLY A 395 5.19 -32.05 -10.99
CA GLY A 395 4.18 -33.10 -11.06
C GLY A 395 4.76 -34.42 -11.57
N GLY A 396 4.29 -35.54 -11.04
CA GLY A 396 4.65 -36.87 -11.49
C GLY A 396 4.07 -37.18 -12.86
N SER A 397 4.79 -37.94 -13.69
CA SER A 397 4.27 -38.37 -14.99
C SER A 397 3.18 -39.43 -14.83
N GLY A 398 2.21 -39.43 -15.73
CA GLY A 398 1.26 -40.54 -15.84
C GLY A 398 1.93 -41.84 -16.28
N GLY A 399 1.37 -42.96 -15.84
CA GLY A 399 1.83 -44.30 -16.19
C GLY A 399 1.49 -44.65 -17.64
N THR A 400 2.29 -45.50 -18.27
CA THR A 400 1.98 -45.98 -19.62
C THR A 400 0.83 -46.99 -19.59
N GLY A 401 -0.05 -46.95 -20.57
CA GLY A 401 -1.03 -48.00 -20.81
C GLY A 401 -0.36 -49.30 -21.26
N GLY A 402 -0.88 -50.41 -20.77
CA GLY A 402 -0.38 -51.75 -21.07
C GLY A 402 -0.61 -52.16 -22.52
N ALA A 403 0.23 -53.05 -23.03
CA ALA A 403 0.11 -53.57 -24.38
C ALA A 403 -1.18 -54.39 -24.55
N ALA A 404 -1.71 -54.42 -25.77
CA ALA A 404 -2.77 -55.34 -26.16
C ALA A 404 -2.26 -56.79 -26.18
N GLY A 405 -3.11 -57.72 -25.76
CA GLY A 405 -2.97 -59.14 -26.09
C GLY A 405 -3.32 -59.40 -27.55
N LYS A 406 -2.71 -60.42 -28.13
CA LYS A 406 -2.91 -60.80 -29.54
C LYS A 406 -4.02 -61.83 -29.66
N ALA A 407 -4.82 -61.75 -30.71
CA ALA A 407 -5.55 -62.92 -31.17
C ALA A 407 -4.58 -63.81 -31.95
N LEU A 408 -4.53 -65.10 -31.60
CA LEU A 408 -3.69 -66.08 -32.29
C LEU A 408 -4.44 -66.84 -33.38
N SER A 409 -5.79 -66.77 -33.36
CA SER A 409 -6.68 -67.27 -34.41
C SER A 409 -7.06 -66.18 -35.40
N ASP A 410 -7.19 -66.53 -36.69
CA ASP A 410 -7.66 -65.65 -37.76
C ASP A 410 -9.09 -65.13 -37.54
N SER A 411 -9.86 -65.78 -36.67
CA SER A 411 -11.24 -65.40 -36.30
C SER A 411 -11.32 -64.42 -35.13
N GLY A 412 -10.22 -64.20 -34.41
CA GLY A 412 -10.16 -63.33 -33.24
C GLY A 412 -9.64 -61.93 -33.56
N ASN A 413 -9.96 -60.97 -32.70
CA ASN A 413 -9.41 -59.62 -32.75
C ASN A 413 -8.32 -59.44 -31.71
N ASN A 414 -7.24 -58.73 -32.06
CA ASN A 414 -6.30 -58.25 -31.06
C ASN A 414 -7.02 -57.36 -30.05
N GLY A 415 -6.57 -57.40 -28.80
CA GLY A 415 -7.01 -56.45 -27.80
C GLY A 415 -6.60 -55.02 -28.17
N VAL A 416 -7.11 -54.05 -27.43
CA VAL A 416 -6.65 -52.67 -27.54
C VAL A 416 -5.57 -52.38 -26.51
N GLN A 417 -4.60 -51.54 -26.87
CA GLN A 417 -3.63 -51.02 -25.90
C GLN A 417 -4.38 -50.20 -24.83
N GLY A 418 -3.95 -50.30 -23.57
CA GLY A 418 -4.47 -49.47 -22.51
C GLY A 418 -4.22 -47.98 -22.77
N ALA A 419 -5.10 -47.13 -22.26
CA ALA A 419 -4.86 -45.68 -22.24
C ALA A 419 -3.70 -45.36 -21.27
N GLY A 420 -2.93 -44.32 -21.57
CA GLY A 420 -1.96 -43.78 -20.62
C GLY A 420 -2.67 -43.04 -19.49
N GLY A 421 -2.04 -42.99 -18.32
CA GLY A 421 -2.53 -42.21 -17.19
C GLY A 421 -2.22 -40.72 -17.36
N ASP A 422 -3.00 -39.87 -16.70
CA ASP A 422 -2.76 -38.42 -16.70
C ASP A 422 -1.52 -38.05 -15.89
N GLY A 423 -0.83 -36.98 -16.28
CA GLY A 423 0.26 -36.39 -15.51
C GLY A 423 -0.26 -35.53 -14.35
N GLY A 424 0.47 -35.49 -13.25
CA GLY A 424 0.15 -34.65 -12.10
C GLY A 424 0.51 -33.20 -12.33
N ASN A 425 -0.17 -32.28 -11.65
CA ASN A 425 0.14 -30.85 -11.73
C ASN A 425 1.43 -30.51 -10.97
N GLY A 426 2.14 -29.46 -11.40
CA GLY A 426 3.25 -28.91 -10.63
C GLY A 426 2.77 -28.27 -9.32
N GLY A 427 3.57 -28.39 -8.27
CA GLY A 427 3.32 -27.73 -6.99
C GLY A 427 3.44 -26.22 -7.10
N THR A 428 2.71 -25.47 -6.28
CA THR A 428 2.86 -24.01 -6.23
C THR A 428 4.18 -23.62 -5.56
N GLY A 429 4.80 -22.52 -5.97
CA GLY A 429 5.96 -21.97 -5.25
C GLY A 429 5.59 -21.41 -3.88
N GLY A 430 6.57 -21.33 -2.98
CA GLY A 430 6.42 -20.75 -1.64
C GLY A 430 6.46 -19.22 -1.64
N LYS A 431 5.96 -18.62 -0.56
CA LYS A 431 5.97 -17.17 -0.36
C LYS A 431 7.37 -16.67 0.00
N ALA A 432 7.66 -15.45 -0.41
CA ALA A 432 8.87 -14.74 0.00
C ALA A 432 8.72 -14.10 1.38
N GLY A 433 9.84 -13.91 2.07
CA GLY A 433 9.90 -13.14 3.31
C GLY A 433 10.17 -11.66 3.04
N ASN A 434 9.64 -10.78 3.88
CA ASN A 434 9.96 -9.36 3.87
C ASN A 434 11.38 -9.11 4.38
N GLY A 435 12.01 -8.01 3.96
CA GLY A 435 13.25 -7.55 4.57
C GLY A 435 13.03 -6.98 5.96
N GLY A 436 14.02 -7.12 6.84
CA GLY A 436 13.96 -6.55 8.18
C GLY A 436 14.09 -5.02 8.15
N ASN A 437 13.50 -4.32 9.12
CA ASN A 437 13.74 -2.89 9.28
C ASN A 437 15.17 -2.63 9.76
N GLY A 438 15.78 -1.54 9.28
CA GLY A 438 16.99 -1.00 9.87
C GLY A 438 16.70 -0.41 11.24
N GLN A 439 17.70 -0.40 12.11
CA GLN A 439 17.54 0.19 13.44
C GLN A 439 17.79 1.68 13.45
N ASP A 440 17.06 2.39 14.31
CA ASP A 440 17.25 3.81 14.52
C ASP A 440 18.69 4.11 14.98
N GLY A 441 19.21 5.25 14.55
CA GLY A 441 20.55 5.68 14.90
C GLY A 441 20.67 6.08 16.36
N SER A 442 21.90 6.16 16.85
CA SER A 442 22.21 6.71 18.16
C SER A 442 23.60 7.35 18.15
N PHE A 443 23.75 8.46 18.88
CA PHE A 443 25.06 9.05 19.19
C PHE A 443 25.73 8.43 20.42
N ALA A 444 25.00 7.57 21.16
CA ALA A 444 25.56 6.87 22.30
C ALA A 444 26.63 5.86 21.86
N ASN A 445 27.59 5.58 22.76
CA ASN A 445 28.65 4.56 22.57
C ASN A 445 29.46 4.71 21.27
N GLY A 446 29.72 5.95 20.82
CA GLY A 446 30.50 6.23 19.61
C GLY A 446 29.75 6.01 18.30
N GLY A 447 28.43 5.83 18.36
CA GLY A 447 27.57 5.75 17.17
C GLY A 447 27.53 7.05 16.39
N THR A 448 27.27 6.95 15.08
CA THR A 448 27.26 8.09 14.16
C THR A 448 25.93 8.85 14.14
N GLY A 449 24.94 8.41 14.92
CA GLY A 449 23.57 8.93 14.88
C GLY A 449 22.76 8.52 13.64
N ASN A 450 23.36 7.93 12.61
CA ASN A 450 22.64 7.53 11.41
C ASN A 450 21.79 6.29 11.63
N GLY A 451 20.57 6.27 11.07
CA GLY A 451 19.71 5.09 11.04
C GLY A 451 20.21 4.05 10.04
N GLY A 452 19.99 2.77 10.36
CA GLY A 452 20.39 1.65 9.52
C GLY A 452 19.47 1.46 8.33
N GLY A 453 19.99 0.91 7.22
CA GLY A 453 19.15 0.63 6.06
C GLY A 453 18.20 -0.55 6.29
N GLY A 454 17.04 -0.53 5.67
CA GLY A 454 16.15 -1.69 5.62
C GLY A 454 16.72 -2.81 4.75
N GLY A 455 16.46 -4.06 5.15
CA GLY A 455 16.81 -5.23 4.37
C GLY A 455 15.94 -5.35 3.12
N GLU A 456 16.49 -5.94 2.06
CA GLU A 456 15.72 -6.28 0.86
C GLU A 456 14.72 -7.41 1.14
N GLY A 457 13.57 -7.36 0.46
CA GLY A 457 12.58 -8.44 0.47
C GLY A 457 12.98 -9.60 -0.45
N GLY A 458 12.58 -10.81 -0.06
CA GLY A 458 12.91 -12.03 -0.79
C GLY A 458 12.15 -12.21 -2.10
N PHE A 459 12.66 -13.12 -2.92
CA PHE A 459 12.00 -13.55 -4.15
C PHE A 459 10.98 -14.65 -3.90
N VAL A 460 9.87 -14.62 -4.63
CA VAL A 460 8.84 -15.66 -4.60
C VAL A 460 9.37 -16.98 -5.13
N GLY A 461 8.87 -18.09 -4.61
CA GLY A 461 9.12 -19.40 -5.16
C GLY A 461 8.49 -19.55 -6.55
N GLU A 462 9.23 -20.14 -7.48
CA GLU A 462 8.69 -20.55 -8.77
C GLU A 462 7.73 -21.73 -8.58
N GLY A 463 6.70 -21.83 -9.43
CA GLY A 463 5.89 -23.05 -9.49
C GLY A 463 6.65 -24.21 -10.12
N GLY A 464 6.32 -25.44 -9.74
CA GLY A 464 6.87 -26.64 -10.34
C GLY A 464 6.32 -26.88 -11.76
N SER A 465 7.06 -27.63 -12.58
CA SER A 465 6.53 -28.05 -13.88
C SER A 465 5.41 -29.08 -13.73
N GLY A 466 4.46 -29.10 -14.66
CA GLY A 466 3.48 -30.19 -14.75
C GLY A 466 4.13 -31.49 -15.22
N GLY A 467 3.58 -32.62 -14.78
CA GLY A 467 3.97 -33.95 -15.21
C GLY A 467 3.47 -34.26 -16.62
N SER A 468 4.23 -35.04 -17.39
CA SER A 468 3.77 -35.51 -18.69
C SER A 468 2.67 -36.57 -18.54
N GLY A 469 1.69 -36.59 -19.44
CA GLY A 469 0.75 -37.69 -19.54
C GLY A 469 1.42 -38.96 -20.09
N GLY A 470 1.00 -40.11 -19.60
CA GLY A 470 1.53 -41.41 -20.00
C GLY A 470 1.16 -41.79 -21.44
N ALA A 471 2.00 -42.57 -22.10
CA ALA A 471 1.72 -43.10 -23.43
C ALA A 471 0.70 -44.24 -23.38
N GLY A 472 -0.12 -44.41 -24.42
CA GLY A 472 -1.10 -45.49 -24.52
C GLY A 472 -1.92 -45.35 -25.81
N SER A 473 -3.02 -46.11 -25.93
CA SER A 473 -3.97 -45.96 -27.06
C SER A 473 -4.50 -44.53 -27.19
N THR A 474 -4.66 -43.87 -26.05
CA THR A 474 -4.71 -42.42 -25.93
C THR A 474 -3.64 -41.99 -24.94
N ARG A 475 -2.87 -40.94 -25.28
CA ARG A 475 -1.93 -40.33 -24.34
C ARG A 475 -2.72 -39.63 -23.24
N GLY A 476 -2.33 -39.81 -21.98
CA GLY A 476 -2.92 -39.08 -20.86
C GLY A 476 -2.71 -37.56 -21.01
N ALA A 477 -3.54 -36.78 -20.32
CA ALA A 477 -3.37 -35.34 -20.26
C ALA A 477 -2.05 -34.99 -19.56
N ALA A 478 -1.35 -33.96 -20.03
CA ALA A 478 -0.25 -33.39 -19.27
C ALA A 478 -0.81 -32.57 -18.10
N GLY A 479 -0.15 -32.64 -16.95
CA GLY A 479 -0.44 -31.77 -15.82
C GLY A 479 -0.08 -30.33 -16.13
N THR A 480 -0.76 -29.40 -15.49
CA THR A 480 -0.45 -27.97 -15.61
C THR A 480 0.78 -27.61 -14.78
N GLY A 481 1.51 -26.58 -15.18
CA GLY A 481 2.52 -25.97 -14.32
C GLY A 481 1.90 -25.42 -13.03
N GLY A 482 2.67 -25.45 -11.95
CA GLY A 482 2.30 -24.84 -10.68
C GLY A 482 2.34 -23.32 -10.75
N ALA A 483 1.51 -22.67 -9.94
CA ALA A 483 1.54 -21.22 -9.84
C ALA A 483 2.82 -20.74 -9.11
N VAL A 484 3.32 -19.58 -9.48
CA VAL A 484 4.34 -18.85 -8.71
C VAL A 484 3.75 -18.46 -7.35
N GLY A 485 4.53 -18.55 -6.27
CA GLY A 485 4.06 -18.31 -4.88
C GLY A 485 3.38 -16.94 -4.68
N SER A 486 2.51 -16.76 -3.69
CA SER A 486 1.73 -15.51 -3.55
C SER A 486 2.51 -14.40 -2.82
N GLY A 487 2.58 -13.21 -3.42
CA GLY A 487 3.18 -12.00 -2.82
C GLY A 487 4.73 -12.01 -2.81
N GLY A 488 5.35 -10.93 -3.29
CA GLY A 488 6.81 -10.74 -3.15
C GLY A 488 7.15 -10.18 -1.78
N GLY A 489 8.37 -10.44 -1.30
CA GLY A 489 8.84 -9.88 -0.03
C GLY A 489 8.95 -8.37 -0.17
N ASN A 490 8.33 -7.62 0.73
CA ASN A 490 8.52 -6.17 0.77
C ASN A 490 9.91 -5.84 1.32
N GLY A 491 10.49 -4.73 0.91
CA GLY A 491 11.68 -4.21 1.56
C GLY A 491 11.37 -3.71 2.97
N GLY A 492 12.32 -3.87 3.89
CA GLY A 492 12.23 -3.31 5.23
C GLY A 492 12.38 -1.80 5.22
N ASN A 493 11.84 -1.11 6.23
CA ASN A 493 12.01 0.33 6.36
C ASN A 493 13.42 0.66 6.86
N GLY A 494 13.95 1.82 6.45
CA GLY A 494 15.15 2.37 7.06
C GLY A 494 14.87 2.89 8.47
N GLY A 495 15.84 2.76 9.36
CA GLY A 495 15.78 3.33 10.71
C GLY A 495 15.88 4.85 10.66
N ASN A 496 15.29 5.55 11.63
CA ASN A 496 15.40 7.00 11.75
C ASN A 496 16.80 7.40 12.19
N GLY A 497 17.23 8.60 11.80
CA GLY A 497 18.40 9.25 12.37
C GLY A 497 18.13 9.72 13.79
N ALA A 498 19.16 9.70 14.64
CA ALA A 498 19.09 10.21 16.00
C ALA A 498 19.03 11.73 15.99
N ASN A 499 18.24 12.29 16.90
CA ASN A 499 18.37 13.71 17.23
C ASN A 499 19.75 13.97 17.86
N ALA A 500 20.33 15.12 17.55
CA ALA A 500 21.58 15.52 18.17
C ALA A 500 21.44 15.66 19.69
N THR A 501 22.46 15.19 20.41
CA THR A 501 22.53 15.27 21.87
C THR A 501 23.55 16.29 22.37
N THR A 502 24.35 16.84 21.45
CA THR A 502 25.38 17.83 21.74
C THR A 502 24.95 19.18 21.15
N PRO A 503 25.02 20.28 21.89
CA PRO A 503 24.66 21.61 21.39
C PRO A 503 25.39 21.96 20.09
N GLY A 504 24.67 22.55 19.13
CA GLY A 504 25.17 22.81 17.77
C GLY A 504 25.45 21.56 16.93
N GLY A 505 25.22 20.36 17.47
CA GLY A 505 25.41 19.11 16.77
C GLY A 505 24.31 18.86 15.75
N ALA A 506 24.69 18.33 14.59
CA ALA A 506 23.74 17.93 13.55
C ALA A 506 23.00 16.65 13.91
N GLY A 507 21.74 16.54 13.49
CA GLY A 507 20.97 15.32 13.58
C GLY A 507 21.52 14.23 12.64
N GLY A 508 21.38 12.97 13.03
CA GLY A 508 21.78 11.84 12.22
C GLY A 508 20.89 11.67 10.99
N ASN A 509 21.42 11.11 9.91
CA ASN A 509 20.63 10.84 8.71
C ASN A 509 19.72 9.62 8.91
N GLY A 510 18.55 9.63 8.29
CA GLY A 510 17.70 8.46 8.18
C GLY A 510 18.30 7.38 7.28
N GLY A 511 18.07 6.13 7.62
CA GLY A 511 18.49 4.96 6.86
C GLY A 511 17.68 4.78 5.58
N GLN A 512 18.29 4.18 4.57
CA GLN A 512 17.63 3.88 3.29
C GLN A 512 16.57 2.78 3.48
N GLY A 513 15.45 2.85 2.76
CA GLY A 513 14.50 1.75 2.69
C GLY A 513 15.03 0.59 1.83
N GLY A 514 14.75 -0.64 2.25
CA GLY A 514 15.14 -1.85 1.53
C GLY A 514 14.35 -2.02 0.23
N HIS A 515 14.94 -2.69 -0.76
CA HIS A 515 14.24 -2.96 -2.03
C HIS A 515 13.21 -4.08 -1.88
N GLY A 516 12.09 -3.97 -2.58
CA GLY A 516 11.11 -5.04 -2.70
C GLY A 516 11.65 -6.18 -3.56
N GLY A 517 11.30 -7.41 -3.21
CA GLY A 517 11.52 -8.58 -4.04
C GLY A 517 10.68 -8.53 -5.32
N THR A 518 10.73 -9.58 -6.14
CA THR A 518 10.06 -9.66 -7.48
C THR A 518 8.68 -8.99 -7.61
N ARG A 519 7.82 -9.10 -6.59
CA ARG A 519 6.46 -8.54 -6.53
C ARG A 519 6.19 -7.70 -5.28
N GLY A 520 7.22 -7.36 -4.51
CA GLY A 520 7.09 -6.64 -3.24
C GLY A 520 7.27 -5.13 -3.41
N ASN A 521 6.72 -4.36 -2.47
CA ASN A 521 6.94 -2.92 -2.40
C ASN A 521 8.33 -2.64 -1.84
N GLY A 522 8.91 -1.49 -2.20
CA GLY A 522 10.07 -0.97 -1.52
C GLY A 522 9.74 -0.49 -0.11
N GLY A 523 10.68 -0.61 0.82
CA GLY A 523 10.56 -0.08 2.17
C GLY A 523 10.70 1.43 2.19
N ASN A 524 10.12 2.08 3.20
CA ASN A 524 10.25 3.53 3.34
C ASN A 524 11.63 3.90 3.88
N GLY A 525 12.15 5.05 3.47
CA GLY A 525 13.34 5.62 4.10
C GLY A 525 13.03 6.14 5.50
N GLY A 526 14.02 6.06 6.40
CA GLY A 526 13.90 6.61 7.75
C GLY A 526 13.97 8.13 7.75
N ASN A 527 13.40 8.76 8.76
CA ASN A 527 13.45 10.22 8.90
C ASN A 527 14.85 10.66 9.37
N GLY A 528 15.28 11.85 8.98
CA GLY A 528 16.45 12.49 9.56
C GLY A 528 16.18 12.95 11.00
N GLY A 529 17.18 12.88 11.85
CA GLY A 529 17.12 13.42 13.20
C GLY A 529 17.21 14.93 13.21
N ASN A 530 16.66 15.57 14.24
CA ASN A 530 16.76 17.02 14.41
C ASN A 530 18.15 17.42 14.91
N GLY A 531 18.62 18.59 14.50
CA GLY A 531 19.77 19.25 15.12
C GLY A 531 19.44 19.73 16.53
N LEU A 532 20.47 20.10 17.30
CA LEU A 532 20.31 20.67 18.64
C LEU A 532 20.76 22.13 18.68
N GLY A 533 20.06 22.95 19.44
CA GLY A 533 20.31 24.38 19.52
C GLY A 533 21.74 24.70 19.94
N GLY A 534 22.24 25.83 19.44
CA GLY A 534 23.58 26.32 19.78
C GLY A 534 23.72 26.70 21.24
N VAL A 535 24.94 26.56 21.78
CA VAL A 535 25.33 27.31 22.99
C VAL A 535 25.44 28.78 22.68
N ALA A 536 25.56 29.66 23.67
CA ALA A 536 25.66 31.09 23.44
C ALA A 536 26.75 31.46 22.40
N SER A 537 26.38 32.30 21.42
CA SER A 537 27.19 32.65 20.24
C SER A 537 27.60 31.48 19.32
N GLY A 538 27.08 30.28 19.55
CA GLY A 538 27.33 29.10 18.73
C GLY A 538 26.15 28.80 17.81
N ASP A 539 26.45 28.19 16.67
CA ASP A 539 25.46 27.88 15.65
C ASP A 539 24.51 26.76 16.10
N GLY A 540 23.29 26.79 15.57
CA GLY A 540 22.32 25.72 15.69
C GLY A 540 22.73 24.52 14.85
N GLY A 541 22.48 23.33 15.35
CA GLY A 541 22.77 22.11 14.60
C GLY A 541 21.83 21.93 13.40
N ASP A 542 22.39 21.43 12.30
CA ASP A 542 21.61 21.08 11.12
C ASP A 542 20.71 19.86 11.37
N GLY A 543 19.59 19.81 10.67
CA GLY A 543 18.77 18.62 10.56
C GLY A 543 19.42 17.53 9.70
N GLY A 544 19.32 16.29 10.14
CA GLY A 544 19.76 15.13 9.36
C GLY A 544 18.91 14.94 8.10
N LYS A 545 19.48 14.37 7.04
CA LYS A 545 18.73 14.07 5.82
C LYS A 545 17.80 12.88 6.02
N GLY A 546 16.64 12.90 5.39
CA GLY A 546 15.78 11.72 5.28
C GLY A 546 16.41 10.66 4.38
N GLY A 547 16.22 9.39 4.73
CA GLY A 547 16.63 8.26 3.90
C GLY A 547 15.75 8.16 2.66
N ALA A 548 16.31 7.74 1.53
CA ALA A 548 15.53 7.41 0.35
C ALA A 548 14.70 6.15 0.57
N GLY A 549 13.54 6.09 -0.09
CA GLY A 549 12.73 4.88 -0.17
C GLY A 549 13.35 3.82 -1.07
N GLY A 550 13.11 2.56 -0.75
CA GLY A 550 13.55 1.43 -1.55
C GLY A 550 12.78 1.29 -2.84
N ASN A 551 13.40 0.72 -3.86
CA ASN A 551 12.75 0.40 -5.11
C ASN A 551 11.69 -0.71 -4.94
N GLY A 552 10.59 -0.62 -5.65
CA GLY A 552 9.60 -1.68 -5.77
C GLY A 552 10.06 -2.83 -6.69
N GLY A 553 9.33 -3.93 -6.64
CA GLY A 553 9.63 -5.15 -7.39
C GLY A 553 9.57 -4.99 -8.90
N ARG A 554 10.37 -5.80 -9.61
CA ARG A 554 10.47 -5.78 -11.08
C ARG A 554 9.16 -6.11 -11.81
N PHE A 555 8.34 -7.02 -11.27
CA PHE A 555 7.11 -7.46 -11.92
C PHE A 555 5.85 -6.77 -11.35
N SER A 556 5.88 -6.40 -10.07
CA SER A 556 4.85 -5.61 -9.38
C SER A 556 5.46 -5.01 -8.11
N GLY A 557 4.89 -3.94 -7.59
CA GLY A 557 5.26 -3.35 -6.30
C GLY A 557 5.67 -1.89 -6.43
N ASP A 558 5.11 -1.07 -5.56
CA ASP A 558 5.36 0.37 -5.52
C ASP A 558 6.73 0.67 -4.92
N GLY A 559 7.31 1.81 -5.30
CA GLY A 559 8.49 2.33 -4.62
C GLY A 559 8.15 2.83 -3.22
N GLY A 560 9.06 2.63 -2.27
CA GLY A 560 8.90 3.13 -0.91
C GLY A 560 8.99 4.64 -0.85
N THR A 561 8.36 5.28 0.13
CA THR A 561 8.46 6.73 0.30
C THR A 561 9.82 7.12 0.87
N GLY A 562 10.35 8.27 0.47
CA GLY A 562 11.49 8.88 1.15
C GLY A 562 11.11 9.36 2.55
N GLY A 563 12.04 9.27 3.49
CA GLY A 563 11.90 9.79 4.84
C GLY A 563 11.98 11.32 4.87
N THR A 564 11.40 11.95 5.88
CA THR A 564 11.45 13.40 6.03
C THR A 564 12.84 13.85 6.48
N GLY A 565 13.27 15.03 6.06
CA GLY A 565 14.44 15.67 6.66
C GLY A 565 14.16 16.08 8.11
N GLY A 566 15.19 16.03 8.95
CA GLY A 566 15.14 16.53 10.31
C GLY A 566 15.15 18.06 10.33
N ASN A 567 14.66 18.66 11.40
CA ASN A 567 14.66 20.10 11.55
C ASN A 567 16.04 20.61 11.98
N GLY A 568 16.45 21.76 11.44
CA GLY A 568 17.55 22.54 11.98
C GLY A 568 17.15 23.19 13.29
N ALA A 569 18.12 23.45 14.15
CA ALA A 569 17.88 24.07 15.46
C ALA A 569 18.26 25.55 15.46
N ALA A 570 17.68 26.32 16.39
CA ALA A 570 18.01 27.73 16.52
C ALA A 570 19.48 27.96 16.92
N GLY A 571 20.05 29.04 16.41
CA GLY A 571 21.35 29.56 16.83
C GLY A 571 21.30 30.05 18.28
N GLY A 572 22.42 29.91 18.99
CA GLY A 572 22.51 30.38 20.35
C GLY A 572 22.56 31.91 20.41
N ALA A 573 21.86 32.50 21.37
CA ALA A 573 21.93 33.94 21.60
C ALA A 573 23.37 34.38 21.89
N GLY A 574 23.75 35.56 21.40
CA GLY A 574 25.05 36.14 21.66
C GLY A 574 25.23 36.44 23.14
N ASN A 575 26.43 36.19 23.65
CA ASN A 575 26.76 36.60 25.01
C ASN A 575 26.67 38.12 25.13
N ASP A 576 25.96 38.63 26.14
CA ASP A 576 26.16 40.02 26.57
C ASP A 576 27.66 40.22 26.84
N ALA A 577 28.18 41.42 26.56
CA ALA A 577 29.62 41.64 26.58
C ALA A 577 30.28 41.24 27.92
N ALA A 578 31.24 40.31 27.88
CA ALA A 578 32.08 40.01 29.03
C ALA A 578 33.12 41.13 29.23
N SER A 579 33.55 41.37 30.48
CA SER A 579 34.38 42.50 30.95
C SER A 579 35.76 42.70 30.27
N LYS A 580 36.11 41.94 29.22
CA LYS A 580 37.44 41.93 28.59
C LYS A 580 37.46 42.05 27.04
N GLY A 581 36.34 42.26 26.35
CA GLY A 581 36.32 42.40 24.88
C GLY A 581 35.38 43.51 24.38
N PRO A 582 35.70 44.26 23.30
CA PRO A 582 35.07 45.54 22.96
C PRO A 582 33.68 45.50 22.26
N VAL A 583 33.13 44.32 21.96
CA VAL A 583 31.83 44.14 21.26
C VAL A 583 31.08 42.98 21.90
N ALA A 584 29.75 43.09 22.05
CA ALA A 584 28.93 41.98 22.53
C ALA A 584 28.93 40.80 21.53
N GLY A 585 28.72 39.59 22.05
CA GLY A 585 28.77 38.36 21.26
C GLY A 585 27.77 38.40 20.11
N HIS A 586 28.19 37.88 18.96
CA HIS A 586 27.29 37.68 17.83
C HIS A 586 26.29 36.57 18.19
N GLY A 587 25.07 36.65 17.67
CA GLY A 587 24.17 35.50 17.67
C GLY A 587 24.73 34.41 16.77
N GLY A 588 24.57 33.15 17.15
CA GLY A 588 24.92 32.03 16.28
C GLY A 588 23.93 31.87 15.15
N ASP A 589 24.35 31.28 14.04
CA ASP A 589 23.47 31.05 12.90
C ASP A 589 22.48 29.92 13.20
N GLY A 590 21.28 29.99 12.63
CA GLY A 590 20.30 28.91 12.70
C GLY A 590 20.72 27.73 11.82
N GLY A 591 20.51 26.51 12.33
CA GLY A 591 20.83 25.29 11.60
C GLY A 591 19.93 25.10 10.37
N ASP A 592 20.49 24.52 9.32
CA ASP A 592 19.75 24.19 8.11
C ASP A 592 18.76 23.03 8.36
N GLY A 593 17.62 23.08 7.70
CA GLY A 593 16.70 21.96 7.64
C GLY A 593 17.27 20.82 6.78
N GLY A 594 17.14 19.59 7.25
CA GLY A 594 17.59 18.42 6.51
C GLY A 594 16.83 18.24 5.20
N ALA A 595 17.49 17.78 4.15
CA ALA A 595 16.79 17.43 2.91
C ALA A 595 15.89 16.20 3.11
N GLY A 596 14.74 16.18 2.46
CA GLY A 596 13.88 15.00 2.40
C GLY A 596 14.49 13.90 1.52
N GLY A 597 14.25 12.65 1.88
CA GLY A 597 14.72 11.50 1.12
C GLY A 597 14.01 11.34 -0.21
N ALA A 598 14.70 10.84 -1.23
CA ALA A 598 14.06 10.53 -2.51
C ALA A 598 13.07 9.36 -2.37
N GLY A 599 11.98 9.37 -3.12
CA GLY A 599 11.09 8.22 -3.26
C GLY A 599 11.74 7.11 -4.08
N GLY A 600 11.43 5.86 -3.74
CA GLY A 600 11.93 4.68 -4.44
C GLY A 600 11.33 4.53 -5.83
N THR A 601 12.09 3.95 -6.76
CA THR A 601 11.60 3.71 -8.13
C THR A 601 10.68 2.49 -8.20
N ALA A 602 9.77 2.48 -9.16
CA ALA A 602 8.92 1.34 -9.47
C ALA A 602 9.18 0.86 -10.90
N ALA A 603 9.75 -0.33 -11.04
CA ALA A 603 10.10 -0.88 -12.34
C ALA A 603 8.92 -1.55 -13.06
N ALA A 604 7.85 -1.90 -12.34
CA ALA A 604 6.72 -2.63 -12.89
C ALA A 604 5.72 -1.76 -13.68
N PRO A 605 5.09 -2.26 -14.77
CA PRO A 605 4.25 -1.47 -15.69
C PRO A 605 2.98 -0.83 -15.12
N MET A 606 2.62 -1.07 -13.85
CA MET A 606 1.44 -0.48 -13.20
C MET A 606 1.72 0.01 -11.78
N ALA A 607 2.99 -0.01 -11.35
CA ALA A 607 3.38 0.39 -10.01
C ALA A 607 3.74 1.87 -9.97
N LYS A 608 3.45 2.52 -8.84
CA LYS A 608 3.77 3.93 -8.61
C LYS A 608 5.16 4.05 -8.01
N GLY A 609 5.92 5.05 -8.47
CA GLY A 609 7.11 5.46 -7.74
C GLY A 609 6.72 5.99 -6.36
N GLY A 610 7.59 5.81 -5.37
CA GLY A 610 7.35 6.30 -4.03
C GLY A 610 7.39 7.83 -3.98
N ASN A 611 6.67 8.43 -3.04
CA ASN A 611 6.75 9.88 -2.84
C ASN A 611 8.10 10.26 -2.22
N GLY A 612 8.63 11.42 -2.59
CA GLY A 612 9.75 12.02 -1.87
C GLY A 612 9.33 12.47 -0.47
N GLY A 613 10.27 12.42 0.48
CA GLY A 613 10.05 12.91 1.82
C GLY A 613 10.07 14.44 1.87
N ALA A 614 9.34 15.04 2.83
CA ALA A 614 9.40 16.48 3.03
C ALA A 614 10.78 16.92 3.53
N GLY A 615 11.21 18.14 3.19
CA GLY A 615 12.38 18.75 3.80
C GLY A 615 12.09 19.20 5.24
N GLY A 616 13.13 19.28 6.06
CA GLY A 616 13.06 19.75 7.43
C GLY A 616 12.97 21.27 7.51
N VAL A 617 12.33 21.78 8.56
CA VAL A 617 12.27 23.22 8.84
C VAL A 617 13.63 23.71 9.33
N ALA A 618 14.01 24.92 8.98
CA ALA A 618 15.25 25.53 9.44
C ALA A 618 15.12 26.15 10.84
N GLY A 619 16.26 26.33 11.51
CA GLY A 619 16.34 27.06 12.76
C GLY A 619 16.46 28.57 12.56
N ASP A 620 15.93 29.35 13.49
CA ASP A 620 16.12 30.80 13.54
C ASP A 620 17.55 31.16 13.96
N GLY A 621 18.05 32.30 13.49
CA GLY A 621 19.30 32.87 13.97
C GLY A 621 19.20 33.35 15.42
N GLY A 622 20.29 33.22 16.16
CA GLY A 622 20.37 33.70 17.53
C GLY A 622 20.34 35.23 17.59
N ASN A 623 19.69 35.81 18.60
CA ASN A 623 19.77 37.26 18.83
C ASN A 623 21.19 37.66 19.23
N GLY A 624 21.68 38.81 18.78
CA GLY A 624 22.96 39.36 19.21
C GLY A 624 22.96 39.75 20.69
N GLY A 625 24.11 39.64 21.34
CA GLY A 625 24.27 40.02 22.75
C GLY A 625 24.13 41.53 22.94
N ASN A 626 23.64 41.96 24.10
CA ASN A 626 23.54 43.39 24.41
C ASN A 626 24.90 43.94 24.87
N GLY A 627 25.16 45.21 24.56
CA GLY A 627 26.25 45.96 25.16
C GLY A 627 26.01 46.15 26.66
N VAL A 628 27.04 45.98 27.49
CA VAL A 628 27.00 46.22 28.94
C VAL A 628 28.23 47.02 29.38
N LEU A 629 28.11 47.79 30.46
CA LEU A 629 29.21 48.59 31.00
C LEU A 629 30.32 47.68 31.55
N GLY A 630 31.55 47.85 31.05
CA GLY A 630 32.73 47.17 31.59
C GLY A 630 32.96 47.49 33.07
N ALA A 631 33.43 46.51 33.85
CA ALA A 631 33.69 46.66 35.28
C ALA A 631 34.76 47.72 35.61
N ASP A 632 35.68 47.97 34.67
CA ASP A 632 36.60 49.11 34.70
C ASP A 632 36.05 50.21 33.80
N LYS A 633 35.85 51.42 34.37
CA LYS A 633 35.28 52.61 33.71
C LYS A 633 36.03 53.12 32.46
N PHE A 634 37.01 52.36 31.97
CA PHE A 634 37.89 52.67 30.85
C PHE A 634 37.98 51.55 29.79
N THR A 635 37.47 50.33 30.04
CA THR A 635 37.41 49.28 29.01
C THR A 635 36.08 49.35 28.28
N VAL A 636 36.16 49.82 27.04
CA VAL A 636 34.99 50.21 26.25
C VAL A 636 34.33 49.00 25.60
N VAL A 637 33.07 48.73 25.99
CA VAL A 637 32.13 47.91 25.22
C VAL A 637 30.81 48.65 25.13
N GLU A 638 30.46 49.08 23.93
CA GLU A 638 29.34 50.02 23.75
C GLU A 638 28.31 49.50 22.76
N SER A 639 28.71 48.67 21.79
CA SER A 639 27.86 48.22 20.69
C SER A 639 27.21 46.87 20.96
N GLY A 640 25.97 46.73 20.53
CA GLY A 640 25.28 45.45 20.51
C GLY A 640 25.85 44.53 19.45
N GLY A 641 25.84 43.23 19.71
CA GLY A 641 26.32 42.23 18.77
C GLY A 641 25.34 42.09 17.59
N PRO A 642 25.81 41.78 16.38
CA PRO A 642 24.92 41.37 15.30
C PRO A 642 24.13 40.11 15.68
N GLY A 643 22.89 40.00 15.18
CA GLY A 643 22.14 38.75 15.20
C GLY A 643 22.73 37.74 14.22
N GLY A 644 22.51 36.45 14.48
CA GLY A 644 22.91 35.38 13.57
C GLY A 644 21.94 35.24 12.40
N ASP A 645 22.41 34.67 11.30
CA ASP A 645 21.58 34.43 10.12
C ASP A 645 20.62 33.25 10.38
N GLY A 646 19.44 33.27 9.77
CA GLY A 646 18.49 32.16 9.82
C GLY A 646 18.90 31.02 8.89
N GLY A 647 18.61 29.77 9.29
CA GLY A 647 18.93 28.60 8.49
C GLY A 647 18.07 28.46 7.24
N ASN A 648 18.55 27.69 6.26
CA ASN A 648 17.82 27.38 5.04
C ASN A 648 16.88 26.19 5.24
N ALA A 649 15.64 26.32 4.77
CA ALA A 649 14.69 25.21 4.79
C ALA A 649 15.21 24.04 3.93
N GLY A 650 15.00 22.82 4.41
CA GLY A 650 15.38 21.61 3.69
C GLY A 650 14.60 21.46 2.40
N VAL A 651 15.28 21.02 1.35
CA VAL A 651 14.61 20.73 0.07
C VAL A 651 13.85 19.41 0.20
N GLY A 652 12.60 19.38 -0.26
CA GLY A 652 11.82 18.16 -0.37
C GLY A 652 12.47 17.16 -1.34
N GLY A 653 12.43 15.88 -0.99
CA GLY A 653 13.01 14.81 -1.80
C GLY A 653 12.27 14.65 -3.13
N GLN A 654 13.00 14.20 -4.15
CA GLN A 654 12.39 13.91 -5.44
C GLN A 654 11.45 12.69 -5.33
N GLY A 655 10.35 12.72 -6.07
CA GLY A 655 9.50 11.54 -6.22
C GLY A 655 10.19 10.44 -7.03
N GLY A 656 9.87 9.19 -6.74
CA GLY A 656 10.40 8.04 -7.44
C GLY A 656 9.85 7.91 -8.85
N TYR A 657 10.69 7.44 -9.77
CA TYR A 657 10.30 7.21 -11.16
C TYR A 657 9.51 5.90 -11.30
N SER A 658 8.51 5.89 -12.18
CA SER A 658 7.79 4.68 -12.61
C SER A 658 7.97 4.45 -14.11
N ALA A 659 8.16 3.20 -14.52
CA ALA A 659 8.29 2.81 -15.92
C ALA A 659 7.04 3.14 -16.78
N ASN A 660 5.87 3.37 -16.17
CA ASN A 660 4.62 3.74 -16.85
C ASN A 660 4.18 5.20 -16.58
N GLY A 661 5.09 6.06 -16.12
CA GLY A 661 4.85 7.51 -16.02
C GLY A 661 4.06 8.00 -14.80
N THR A 662 3.57 7.13 -13.92
CA THR A 662 3.01 7.53 -12.61
C THR A 662 4.12 7.66 -11.56
N SER A 663 4.95 8.68 -11.72
CA SER A 663 5.99 9.02 -10.74
C SER A 663 5.37 9.41 -9.39
N GLY A 664 6.08 9.12 -8.31
CA GLY A 664 5.69 9.63 -7.00
C GLY A 664 5.73 11.15 -6.96
N ALA A 665 4.97 11.75 -6.06
CA ALA A 665 5.03 13.19 -5.83
C ALA A 665 6.39 13.55 -5.21
N ALA A 666 6.94 14.70 -5.59
CA ALA A 666 8.05 15.29 -4.84
C ALA A 666 7.57 15.67 -3.43
N GLY A 667 8.46 15.54 -2.46
CA GLY A 667 8.20 15.99 -1.10
C GLY A 667 8.04 17.51 -1.05
N SER A 668 7.24 17.98 -0.10
CA SER A 668 7.09 19.42 0.13
C SER A 668 8.38 20.00 0.72
N SER A 669 8.84 21.11 0.15
CA SER A 669 9.82 21.97 0.84
C SER A 669 9.06 22.88 1.80
N PRO A 670 9.53 23.09 3.04
CA PRO A 670 8.87 23.98 3.99
C PRO A 670 8.69 25.39 3.41
N GLN A 671 7.56 26.02 3.75
CA GLN A 671 7.21 27.36 3.30
C GLN A 671 7.72 28.47 4.24
N SER A 672 8.48 28.09 5.27
CA SER A 672 9.09 28.97 6.26
C SER A 672 10.56 28.59 6.42
N GLY A 673 11.46 29.55 6.22
CA GLY A 673 12.88 29.45 6.54
C GLY A 673 13.14 29.95 7.96
N GLY A 674 14.39 29.86 8.41
CA GLY A 674 14.79 30.46 9.68
C GLY A 674 14.77 31.98 9.57
N ASN A 675 14.20 32.66 10.55
CA ASN A 675 14.29 34.11 10.62
C ASN A 675 15.69 34.53 11.08
N GLY A 676 16.15 35.68 10.61
CA GLY A 676 17.37 36.28 11.12
C GLY A 676 17.21 36.68 12.59
N GLY A 677 18.26 36.50 13.38
CA GLY A 677 18.30 36.94 14.76
C GLY A 677 18.27 38.46 14.87
N ASN A 678 17.64 39.00 15.91
CA ASN A 678 17.66 40.45 16.12
C ASN A 678 19.06 40.90 16.56
N GLY A 679 19.48 42.09 16.13
CA GLY A 679 20.68 42.73 16.63
C GLY A 679 20.56 43.09 18.10
N GLY A 680 21.64 42.91 18.86
CA GLY A 680 21.70 43.28 20.26
C GLY A 680 21.58 44.79 20.46
N ASN A 681 21.03 45.20 21.60
CA ASN A 681 20.94 46.62 21.94
C ASN A 681 22.29 47.12 22.47
N ALA A 682 22.60 48.39 22.19
CA ALA A 682 23.73 49.08 22.80
C ALA A 682 23.42 49.59 24.22
N PHE A 683 24.45 49.76 25.04
CA PHE A 683 24.33 50.23 26.44
C PHE A 683 23.98 51.73 26.53
N ALA A 684 23.22 52.13 27.55
CA ALA A 684 22.90 53.53 27.87
C ALA A 684 23.97 54.14 28.80
N GLY A 685 24.80 55.06 28.30
CA GLY A 685 25.92 55.60 29.06
C GLY A 685 25.52 56.67 30.09
N ASP A 686 25.65 56.36 31.39
CA ASP A 686 25.54 57.35 32.48
C ASP A 686 26.93 57.94 32.90
N GLY A 687 27.94 57.83 32.02
CA GLY A 687 29.36 58.08 32.34
C GLY A 687 30.07 59.19 31.54
N LEU A 688 31.11 59.77 32.16
CA LEU A 688 31.84 60.99 31.74
C LEU A 688 32.67 60.90 30.43
N HIS A 689 32.93 59.72 29.85
CA HIS A 689 33.83 59.57 28.68
C HIS A 689 33.50 58.37 27.78
N LEU A 690 32.26 58.19 27.32
CA LEU A 690 31.92 57.09 26.41
C LEU A 690 31.28 57.62 25.11
N ARG A 691 31.69 57.07 23.96
CA ARG A 691 31.03 57.30 22.67
C ARG A 691 29.83 56.34 22.66
N PRO A 692 28.59 56.73 22.38
CA PRO A 692 27.52 55.74 22.45
C PRO A 692 27.69 54.71 21.35
N GLY A 693 27.51 53.44 21.72
CA GLY A 693 27.63 52.35 20.78
C GLY A 693 26.41 52.25 19.89
N GLY A 694 26.65 51.75 18.68
CA GLY A 694 25.58 51.41 17.76
C GLY A 694 24.86 50.13 18.17
N GLY A 695 23.56 50.06 17.86
CA GLY A 695 22.84 48.80 17.93
C GLY A 695 23.43 47.78 16.94
N GLY A 696 23.37 46.51 17.29
CA GLY A 696 23.79 45.42 16.40
C GLY A 696 22.91 45.34 15.16
N ASN A 697 23.45 44.90 14.03
CA ASN A 697 22.63 44.63 12.85
C ASN A 697 21.80 43.36 13.09
N GLY A 698 20.58 43.31 12.55
CA GLY A 698 19.83 42.07 12.46
C GLY A 698 20.51 41.09 11.49
N GLY A 699 20.39 39.80 11.78
CA GLY A 699 20.82 38.73 10.88
C GLY A 699 19.91 38.61 9.67
N ASN A 700 20.41 38.02 8.60
CA ASN A 700 19.62 37.79 7.41
C ASN A 700 18.66 36.61 7.61
N GLY A 701 17.48 36.67 6.99
CA GLY A 701 16.59 35.53 6.91
C GLY A 701 17.18 34.43 6.03
N GLY A 702 16.88 33.18 6.38
CA GLY A 702 17.16 32.02 5.53
C GLY A 702 16.30 32.01 4.27
N SER A 703 16.37 30.95 3.46
CA SER A 703 15.71 30.90 2.15
C SER A 703 14.26 31.43 2.06
N VAL A 704 13.42 31.16 3.07
CA VAL A 704 12.01 31.60 3.14
C VAL A 704 11.70 32.35 4.46
N GLY A 705 12.71 32.95 5.10
CA GLY A 705 12.60 33.59 6.42
C GLY A 705 12.77 35.12 6.36
N ASP A 706 12.29 35.81 7.39
CA ASP A 706 12.38 37.27 7.48
C ASP A 706 13.75 37.70 8.02
N GLY A 707 14.17 38.91 7.65
CA GLY A 707 15.36 39.54 8.23
C GLY A 707 15.13 39.89 9.70
N GLY A 708 16.17 39.72 10.52
CA GLY A 708 16.15 40.13 11.93
C GLY A 708 16.10 41.65 12.07
N ASN A 709 15.49 42.15 13.14
CA ASN A 709 15.44 43.59 13.38
C ASN A 709 16.80 44.10 13.88
N GLY A 710 17.14 45.34 13.53
CA GLY A 710 18.30 46.03 14.07
C GLY A 710 18.13 46.35 15.55
N GLY A 711 19.21 46.23 16.31
CA GLY A 711 19.26 46.60 17.73
C GLY A 711 19.18 48.12 17.93
N ASN A 712 18.74 48.55 19.11
CA ASN A 712 18.66 49.98 19.43
C ASN A 712 20.04 50.56 19.76
N GLY A 713 20.27 51.81 19.34
CA GLY A 713 21.48 52.56 19.65
C GLY A 713 21.52 53.04 21.11
N GLY A 714 22.72 53.14 21.66
CA GLY A 714 22.95 53.55 23.05
C GLY A 714 22.68 55.03 23.26
N THR A 715 22.23 55.43 24.45
CA THR A 715 22.15 56.85 24.79
C THR A 715 23.55 57.44 24.92
N GLY A 716 23.75 58.66 24.41
CA GLY A 716 25.00 59.40 24.61
C GLY A 716 25.31 59.58 26.09
N GLY A 717 26.59 59.65 26.45
CA GLY A 717 27.05 60.02 27.79
C GLY A 717 27.31 61.52 27.91
N SER A 718 27.55 62.03 29.12
CA SER A 718 27.63 63.47 29.45
C SER A 718 28.57 64.32 28.57
N LEU A 719 29.55 63.73 27.89
CA LEU A 719 30.49 64.40 26.98
C LEU A 719 30.27 64.06 25.50
N SER A 720 29.51 63.00 25.19
CA SER A 720 29.20 62.64 23.81
C SER A 720 27.83 63.19 23.44
N THR A 721 27.85 64.24 22.61
CA THR A 721 26.66 64.97 22.18
C THR A 721 25.79 64.16 21.22
N VAL A 722 26.32 63.14 20.56
CA VAL A 722 25.61 62.37 19.53
C VAL A 722 25.13 61.04 20.10
N GLY A 723 23.84 60.71 20.06
CA GLY A 723 23.34 59.38 20.43
C GLY A 723 23.82 58.26 19.48
N GLY A 724 23.87 57.02 19.96
CA GLY A 724 24.32 55.88 19.16
C GLY A 724 23.36 55.58 18.01
N ALA A 725 23.87 55.16 16.85
CA ALA A 725 23.01 54.80 15.73
C ALA A 725 22.23 53.49 16.02
N GLY A 726 21.00 53.40 15.53
CA GLY A 726 20.28 52.12 15.48
C GLY A 726 20.97 51.16 14.51
N GLY A 727 20.94 49.87 14.83
CA GLY A 727 21.44 48.83 13.94
C GLY A 727 20.57 48.68 12.69
N ASN A 728 21.15 48.24 11.58
CA ASN A 728 20.36 47.98 10.38
C ASN A 728 19.55 46.69 10.54
N GLY A 729 18.36 46.64 9.94
CA GLY A 729 17.61 45.40 9.77
C GLY A 729 18.34 44.46 8.80
N GLY A 730 18.20 43.16 9.03
CA GLY A 730 18.77 42.12 8.18
C GLY A 730 18.00 41.96 6.87
N GLN A 731 18.65 41.40 5.86
CA GLN A 731 17.97 41.12 4.59
C GLN A 731 16.91 40.03 4.76
N GLY A 732 15.80 40.16 4.04
CA GLY A 732 14.82 39.08 3.91
C GLY A 732 15.39 37.89 3.13
N GLY A 733 14.72 36.75 3.24
CA GLY A 733 15.17 35.50 2.67
C GLY A 733 15.42 35.52 1.16
N SER A 734 16.36 34.66 0.72
CA SER A 734 16.82 34.62 -0.68
C SER A 734 15.72 34.25 -1.69
N ILE A 735 14.63 33.60 -1.27
CA ILE A 735 13.47 33.23 -2.11
C ILE A 735 12.21 34.01 -1.70
N ARG A 736 11.94 34.08 -0.39
CA ARG A 736 10.83 34.85 0.17
C ARG A 736 11.18 35.32 1.58
N GLY A 737 10.76 36.51 1.95
CA GLY A 737 10.93 37.03 3.30
C GLY A 737 11.02 38.54 3.28
N ASP A 738 10.44 39.15 4.31
CA ASP A 738 10.48 40.59 4.46
C ASP A 738 11.84 41.01 5.04
N GLY A 739 12.29 42.21 4.67
CA GLY A 739 13.45 42.79 5.31
C GLY A 739 13.17 43.15 6.76
N GLY A 740 14.16 42.99 7.64
CA GLY A 740 14.02 43.34 9.05
C GLY A 740 13.88 44.84 9.27
N ASP A 741 13.20 45.27 10.32
CA ASP A 741 13.09 46.70 10.64
C ASP A 741 14.42 47.23 11.19
N GLY A 742 14.73 48.49 10.86
CA GLY A 742 15.88 49.20 11.42
C GLY A 742 15.69 49.51 12.91
N GLY A 743 16.77 49.40 13.68
CA GLY A 743 16.78 49.73 15.10
C GLY A 743 16.60 51.23 15.36
N THR A 744 16.09 51.58 16.53
CA THR A 744 15.93 53.00 16.88
C THR A 744 17.26 53.64 17.25
N GLY A 745 17.44 54.90 16.85
CA GLY A 745 18.59 55.71 17.25
C GLY A 745 18.55 56.05 18.74
N GLY A 746 19.72 56.01 19.39
CA GLY A 746 19.88 56.38 20.79
C GLY A 746 19.68 57.87 21.03
N LYS A 747 19.29 58.24 22.25
CA LYS A 747 19.11 59.65 22.62
C LYS A 747 20.46 60.36 22.72
N GLY A 748 20.54 61.64 22.31
CA GLY A 748 21.71 62.48 22.60
C GLY A 748 21.76 62.87 24.08
N ALA A 749 22.95 62.96 24.67
CA ALA A 749 23.11 63.44 26.05
C ALA A 749 23.37 64.95 26.11
N GLY A 750 22.73 65.62 27.06
CA GLY A 750 22.92 67.04 27.33
C GLY A 750 23.12 67.29 28.82
N ASP A 751 24.38 67.36 29.25
CA ASP A 751 24.77 67.56 30.65
C ASP A 751 25.48 68.90 30.90
N GLY A 752 25.39 69.88 30.01
CA GLY A 752 25.72 71.23 30.45
C GLY A 752 26.24 72.22 29.45
N ARG A 753 27.09 71.77 28.53
CA ARG A 753 28.14 72.66 28.01
C ARG A 753 28.16 72.84 26.50
N ASP A 754 27.70 71.86 25.72
CA ASP A 754 27.75 71.94 24.25
C ASP A 754 26.35 71.91 23.63
N ALA A 755 26.02 72.97 22.87
CA ALA A 755 24.69 73.29 22.34
C ALA A 755 24.24 72.44 21.12
N PHE A 756 24.82 71.25 20.90
CA PHE A 756 24.62 70.46 19.68
C PHE A 756 24.43 68.96 19.97
N ALA A 757 23.65 68.62 21.00
CA ALA A 757 23.38 67.24 21.35
C ALA A 757 22.41 66.57 20.36
N THR A 758 22.93 65.91 19.33
CA THR A 758 22.13 65.28 18.28
C THR A 758 21.66 63.89 18.68
N GLY A 759 20.39 63.57 18.49
CA GLY A 759 19.94 62.18 18.57
C GLY A 759 20.66 61.29 17.56
N GLY A 760 20.83 60.02 17.89
CA GLY A 760 21.39 59.02 16.98
C GLY A 760 20.49 58.79 15.78
N ALA A 761 21.08 58.45 14.64
CA ALA A 761 20.30 58.08 13.46
C ALA A 761 19.57 56.75 13.69
N GLY A 762 18.35 56.63 13.16
CA GLY A 762 17.68 55.34 13.06
C GLY A 762 18.40 54.42 12.07
N GLY A 763 18.36 53.11 12.32
CA GLY A 763 18.94 52.11 11.44
C GLY A 763 18.17 51.99 10.13
N ARG A 764 18.84 51.56 9.06
CA ARG A 764 18.15 51.27 7.79
C ARG A 764 17.30 50.01 7.94
N GLY A 765 16.12 49.99 7.32
CA GLY A 765 15.37 48.74 7.13
C GLY A 765 16.10 47.81 6.16
N GLY A 766 15.97 46.51 6.38
CA GLY A 766 16.57 45.48 5.54
C GLY A 766 15.90 45.39 4.17
N ASP A 767 16.67 44.99 3.15
CA ASP A 767 16.13 44.76 1.82
C ASP A 767 15.49 43.36 1.73
N ALA A 768 14.37 43.24 1.03
CA ALA A 768 13.89 41.96 0.55
C ALA A 768 14.60 41.59 -0.77
N VAL A 769 14.86 40.30 -0.99
CA VAL A 769 15.67 39.85 -2.14
C VAL A 769 14.80 39.55 -3.37
N LEU A 770 13.98 38.50 -3.29
CA LEU A 770 13.19 38.00 -4.42
C LEU A 770 11.70 38.32 -4.24
N ASN A 771 11.06 37.81 -3.19
CA ASN A 771 9.66 38.10 -2.87
C ASN A 771 9.53 38.55 -1.40
N GLY A 772 9.01 39.75 -1.15
CA GLY A 772 8.84 40.25 0.21
C GLY A 772 8.94 41.77 0.25
N ASP A 773 8.40 42.35 1.31
CA ASP A 773 8.42 43.79 1.53
C ASP A 773 9.75 44.20 2.17
N GLY A 774 10.24 45.39 1.81
CA GLY A 774 11.39 45.98 2.47
C GLY A 774 11.07 46.32 3.93
N GLY A 775 12.04 46.15 4.81
CA GLY A 775 11.91 46.49 6.22
C GLY A 775 11.76 48.00 6.42
N LYS A 776 11.09 48.39 7.50
CA LYS A 776 10.91 49.82 7.83
C LYS A 776 12.21 50.41 8.36
N GLY A 777 12.45 51.67 8.05
CA GLY A 777 13.52 52.43 8.65
C GLY A 777 13.29 52.66 10.14
N GLY A 778 14.35 52.55 10.92
CA GLY A 778 14.33 52.81 12.35
C GLY A 778 14.05 54.27 12.66
N LYS A 779 13.45 54.54 13.82
CA LYS A 779 13.19 55.92 14.25
C LYS A 779 14.49 56.61 14.66
N GLY A 780 14.62 57.90 14.35
CA GLY A 780 15.72 58.72 14.86
C GLY A 780 15.61 58.94 16.37
N GLY A 781 16.74 59.01 17.05
CA GLY A 781 16.83 59.29 18.48
C GLY A 781 16.44 60.73 18.80
N SER A 782 15.98 61.01 20.02
CA SER A 782 15.67 62.37 20.44
C SER A 782 16.95 63.21 20.65
N GLY A 783 16.89 64.50 20.33
CA GLY A 783 17.94 65.46 20.66
C GLY A 783 18.08 65.66 22.17
N GLY A 784 19.27 66.05 22.63
CA GLY A 784 19.54 66.33 24.05
C GLY A 784 18.86 67.61 24.53
N LEU A 785 18.66 67.76 25.84
CA LEU A 785 18.01 68.95 26.42
C LEU A 785 18.93 70.18 26.36
N GLY A 786 18.34 71.35 26.11
CA GLY A 786 19.00 72.66 26.21
C GLY A 786 19.12 73.14 27.66
N MET A 787 20.11 73.99 27.92
CA MET A 787 20.47 74.45 29.27
C MET A 787 19.77 75.76 29.63
N PRO A 788 19.24 75.91 30.86
CA PRO A 788 18.82 77.22 31.38
C PRO A 788 19.99 78.23 31.34
N GLY A 789 19.70 79.52 31.17
CA GLY A 789 20.73 80.57 31.27
C GLY A 789 21.39 80.64 32.66
N ASN A 790 22.51 81.35 32.81
CA ASN A 790 23.17 81.59 34.10
C ASN A 790 23.48 83.09 34.32
N ASP A 791 22.91 83.68 35.38
CA ASP A 791 23.06 85.11 35.73
C ASP A 791 24.50 85.52 36.08
N ARG A 792 25.35 84.60 36.57
CA ARG A 792 26.70 84.97 37.05
C ARG A 792 27.73 85.16 35.95
N GLU A 793 27.51 84.61 34.76
CA GLU A 793 28.50 84.59 33.67
C GLU A 793 28.00 85.23 32.36
N GLY A 794 26.75 85.72 32.32
CA GLY A 794 26.18 86.34 31.12
C GLY A 794 25.93 85.35 29.97
N VAL A 795 25.84 84.05 30.30
CA VAL A 795 25.67 82.98 29.30
C VAL A 795 24.18 82.79 29.00
N PRO A 796 23.73 82.98 27.74
CA PRO A 796 22.34 82.83 27.35
C PRO A 796 21.89 81.35 27.41
N PRO A 797 20.58 81.06 27.59
CA PRO A 797 20.06 79.69 27.52
C PRO A 797 20.40 79.07 26.16
N THR A 798 20.70 77.77 26.13
CA THR A 798 21.10 77.08 24.90
C THR A 798 19.92 76.43 24.19
N ILE A 799 20.01 76.39 22.86
CA ILE A 799 19.03 75.72 21.99
C ILE A 799 19.01 74.23 22.34
N GLY A 800 17.82 73.62 22.29
CA GLY A 800 17.71 72.18 22.45
C GLY A 800 18.48 71.42 21.35
N GLY A 801 18.94 70.22 21.65
CA GLY A 801 19.68 69.38 20.71
C GLY A 801 18.84 68.97 19.49
N THR A 802 19.46 68.65 18.36
CA THR A 802 18.71 68.24 17.18
C THR A 802 18.23 66.79 17.29
N GLY A 803 17.02 66.48 16.84
CA GLY A 803 16.60 65.10 16.68
C GLY A 803 17.49 64.36 15.68
N GLY A 804 17.70 63.06 15.89
CA GLY A 804 18.41 62.20 14.95
C GLY A 804 17.60 61.96 13.67
N ALA A 805 18.26 61.70 12.56
CA ALA A 805 17.56 61.36 11.33
C ALA A 805 16.83 60.01 11.46
N GLY A 806 15.65 59.88 10.85
CA GLY A 806 15.01 58.59 10.64
C GLY A 806 15.82 57.73 9.66
N GLY A 807 15.83 56.43 9.88
CA GLY A 807 16.49 55.47 8.98
C GLY A 807 15.75 55.35 7.66
N ALA A 808 16.45 55.05 6.56
CA ALA A 808 15.79 54.77 5.30
C ALA A 808 15.06 53.40 5.36
N GLY A 809 13.92 53.29 4.68
CA GLY A 809 13.26 52.00 4.45
C GLY A 809 14.06 51.12 3.48
N GLY A 810 13.95 49.81 3.64
CA GLY A 810 14.59 48.83 2.78
C GLY A 810 13.89 48.66 1.44
N ALA A 811 14.60 48.19 0.42
CA ALA A 811 14.01 47.91 -0.88
C ALA A 811 13.11 46.65 -0.84
N GLY A 812 12.02 46.68 -1.60
CA GLY A 812 11.16 45.51 -1.83
C GLY A 812 11.79 44.48 -2.76
N GLY A 813 11.27 43.25 -2.74
CA GLY A 813 11.78 42.13 -3.54
C GLY A 813 11.77 42.41 -5.04
N THR A 814 12.73 41.82 -5.76
CA THR A 814 12.88 42.00 -7.21
C THR A 814 11.75 41.40 -8.04
N ASN A 815 11.05 40.39 -7.53
CA ASN A 815 9.94 39.71 -8.20
C ASN A 815 8.56 40.15 -7.66
N SER A 816 8.45 40.38 -6.35
CA SER A 816 7.24 40.95 -5.73
C SER A 816 7.58 41.59 -4.38
N GLY A 817 6.86 42.65 -4.01
CA GLY A 817 6.93 43.28 -2.69
C GLY A 817 7.14 44.79 -2.74
N ASN A 818 6.66 45.45 -1.69
CA ASN A 818 6.70 46.90 -1.53
C ASN A 818 8.03 47.36 -0.95
N GLY A 819 8.38 48.61 -1.20
CA GLY A 819 9.46 49.26 -0.46
C GLY A 819 9.06 49.50 0.99
N GLY A 820 10.00 49.34 1.92
CA GLY A 820 9.78 49.62 3.33
C GLY A 820 9.57 51.09 3.60
N HIS A 821 8.76 51.43 4.60
CA HIS A 821 8.56 52.83 4.96
C HIS A 821 9.81 53.45 5.58
N GLY A 822 10.08 54.71 5.28
CA GLY A 822 11.13 55.46 5.95
C GLY A 822 10.82 55.65 7.43
N GLY A 823 11.86 55.64 8.25
CA GLY A 823 11.77 55.87 9.68
C GLY A 823 11.41 57.32 10.00
N VAL A 824 10.64 57.51 11.06
CA VAL A 824 10.30 58.86 11.54
C VAL A 824 11.55 59.54 12.11
N GLY A 825 11.74 60.81 11.79
CA GLY A 825 12.80 61.62 12.37
C GLY A 825 12.66 61.77 13.89
N GLY A 826 13.79 61.86 14.58
CA GLY A 826 13.84 62.04 16.03
C GLY A 826 13.27 63.38 16.46
N VAL A 827 12.68 63.44 17.65
CA VAL A 827 12.14 64.70 18.19
C VAL A 827 13.30 65.61 18.62
N GLY A 828 13.21 66.90 18.30
CA GLY A 828 14.17 67.90 18.77
C GLY A 828 14.15 68.03 20.29
N GLY A 829 15.30 68.31 20.89
CA GLY A 829 15.44 68.53 22.32
C GLY A 829 14.74 69.81 22.79
N GLU A 830 14.31 69.87 24.03
CA GLU A 830 13.66 71.07 24.56
C GLU A 830 14.67 72.22 24.75
N GLY A 831 14.26 73.45 24.46
CA GLY A 831 15.11 74.63 24.64
C GLY A 831 15.31 74.98 26.12
N GLY A 832 16.47 75.55 26.45
CA GLY A 832 16.77 76.03 27.79
C GLY A 832 15.81 77.14 28.27
N GLN A 833 15.37 77.07 29.53
CA GLN A 833 14.48 78.09 30.11
C GLN A 833 15.19 79.45 30.27
N GLY A 834 14.47 80.54 30.00
CA GLY A 834 14.94 81.91 30.22
C GLY A 834 14.87 82.32 31.70
N LEU A 835 15.78 83.21 32.13
CA LEU A 835 15.90 83.65 33.52
C LEU A 835 15.13 84.96 33.79
N SER A 836 14.69 85.16 35.04
CA SER A 836 13.94 86.34 35.48
C SER A 836 14.77 87.63 35.42
N GLY A 837 14.17 88.72 34.94
CA GLY A 837 14.80 90.05 34.88
C GLY A 837 15.03 90.67 36.26
N SER A 838 16.07 91.49 36.40
CA SER A 838 16.45 92.13 37.67
C SER A 838 15.53 93.31 38.04
N THR A 839 15.22 93.51 39.32
CA THR A 839 14.41 94.65 39.81
C THR A 839 15.04 96.02 39.49
N GLY A 840 14.24 96.98 38.99
CA GLY A 840 14.69 98.32 38.61
C GLY A 840 15.08 99.19 39.82
N SER A 841 16.05 100.09 39.64
CA SER A 841 16.53 100.98 40.70
C SER A 841 15.51 102.07 41.05
N THR A 842 15.34 102.37 42.35
CA THR A 842 14.44 103.42 42.85
C THR A 842 14.89 104.81 42.38
N GLY A 843 13.96 105.65 41.91
CA GLY A 843 14.26 107.01 41.45
C GLY A 843 14.72 107.92 42.59
N GLY A 844 15.73 108.76 42.35
CA GLY A 844 16.27 109.68 43.37
C GLY A 844 15.32 110.84 43.70
N ASN A 845 15.24 111.21 44.99
CA ASN A 845 14.45 112.35 45.48
C ASN A 845 15.04 113.70 44.99
N GLY A 846 14.20 114.68 44.65
CA GLY A 846 14.63 116.00 44.17
C GLY A 846 14.98 116.99 45.29
N GLU A 847 16.08 117.74 45.15
CA GLU A 847 16.58 118.71 46.16
C GLU A 847 16.72 120.14 45.56
N GLY A 848 16.11 121.15 46.22
CA GLY A 848 16.67 122.50 46.40
C GLY A 848 16.49 123.65 45.37
N PHE A 849 15.55 124.56 45.68
CA PHE A 849 15.45 126.04 45.51
C PHE A 849 15.24 126.74 44.14
N GLU A 850 14.17 127.55 44.13
CA GLU A 850 13.79 128.64 43.21
C GLU A 850 13.57 128.27 41.73
N GLY A 851 12.47 127.56 41.49
CA GLY A 851 11.60 127.80 40.32
C GLY A 851 11.92 127.07 39.01
N LEU A 852 11.74 125.74 38.97
CA LEU A 852 11.11 124.88 37.92
C LEU A 852 11.55 123.41 38.18
N TYR A 853 10.73 122.54 38.79
CA TYR A 853 11.14 121.15 39.12
C TYR A 853 10.03 120.09 39.02
N ASN A 854 10.32 119.00 38.29
CA ASN A 854 9.62 117.70 38.32
C ASN A 854 10.52 116.67 39.04
N GLY A 855 9.96 115.75 39.83
CA GLY A 855 10.70 114.65 40.46
C GLY A 855 11.25 113.64 39.45
N GLY A 856 12.42 113.04 39.75
CA GLY A 856 13.08 112.05 38.89
C GLY A 856 12.28 110.75 38.77
N THR A 857 12.17 110.21 37.55
CA THR A 857 11.49 108.94 37.26
C THR A 857 12.29 107.75 37.81
N GLY A 858 11.61 106.75 38.38
CA GLY A 858 12.24 105.48 38.79
C GLY A 858 12.86 104.72 37.61
N GLY A 859 13.98 104.01 37.85
CA GLY A 859 14.64 103.18 36.85
C GLY A 859 13.73 102.02 36.41
N THR A 860 13.75 101.71 35.12
CA THR A 860 13.02 100.56 34.56
C THR A 860 13.57 99.25 35.10
N GLY A 861 12.70 98.27 35.39
CA GLY A 861 13.12 96.90 35.69
C GLY A 861 13.89 96.30 34.51
N GLY A 862 14.91 95.48 34.77
CA GLY A 862 15.58 94.72 33.73
C GLY A 862 14.60 93.74 33.09
N ASP A 863 14.60 93.67 31.76
CA ASP A 863 13.73 92.74 31.02
C ASP A 863 14.13 91.29 31.31
N GLY A 864 13.16 90.37 31.31
CA GLY A 864 13.44 88.93 31.44
C GLY A 864 14.12 88.39 30.19
N PHE A 865 15.06 87.45 30.34
CA PHE A 865 15.69 86.82 29.17
C PHE A 865 14.68 85.89 28.48
N ASN A 866 14.63 85.95 27.15
CA ASN A 866 13.81 85.03 26.35
C ASN A 866 14.23 83.57 26.59
N GLY A 867 13.27 82.64 26.59
CA GLY A 867 13.60 81.21 26.57
C GLY A 867 14.34 80.85 25.28
N ALA A 868 15.28 79.91 25.34
CA ALA A 868 15.93 79.44 24.12
C ALA A 868 14.96 78.66 23.24
N SER A 869 15.18 78.70 21.93
CA SER A 869 14.38 77.92 21.00
C SER A 869 14.51 76.42 21.26
N GLY A 870 13.44 75.68 20.99
CA GLY A 870 13.51 74.23 20.95
C GLY A 870 14.49 73.77 19.87
N GLY A 871 15.10 72.60 20.08
CA GLY A 871 15.95 71.96 19.10
C GLY A 871 15.19 71.59 17.84
N THR A 872 15.88 71.53 16.71
CA THR A 872 15.23 71.14 15.45
C THR A 872 14.87 69.66 15.47
N GLY A 873 13.72 69.32 14.92
CA GLY A 873 13.37 67.92 14.69
C GLY A 873 14.33 67.27 13.68
N GLY A 874 14.58 65.98 13.85
CA GLY A 874 15.39 65.21 12.91
C GLY A 874 14.66 65.03 11.58
N THR A 875 15.40 64.90 10.48
CA THR A 875 14.80 64.63 9.18
C THR A 875 14.15 63.24 9.14
N GLY A 876 13.07 63.11 8.37
CA GLY A 876 12.45 61.82 8.11
C GLY A 876 13.31 60.97 7.18
N GLY A 877 13.31 59.65 7.38
CA GLY A 877 14.03 58.71 6.53
C GLY A 877 13.38 58.57 5.15
N ALA A 878 14.20 58.33 4.13
CA ALA A 878 13.69 58.03 2.80
C ALA A 878 12.87 56.73 2.80
N GLY A 879 11.81 56.67 2.00
CA GLY A 879 11.11 55.42 1.72
C GLY A 879 11.97 54.47 0.89
N GLY A 880 11.79 53.17 1.08
CA GLY A 880 12.44 52.13 0.30
C GLY A 880 11.83 52.00 -1.09
N VAL A 881 12.61 51.51 -2.05
CA VAL A 881 12.15 51.35 -3.44
C VAL A 881 11.55 49.96 -3.65
N ALA A 882 10.37 49.86 -4.27
CA ALA A 882 9.84 48.61 -4.79
C ALA A 882 10.56 48.24 -6.08
N ARG A 883 11.25 47.10 -6.09
CA ARG A 883 12.04 46.65 -7.24
C ARG A 883 11.20 45.85 -8.24
N ALA A 884 10.11 45.24 -7.79
CA ALA A 884 9.14 44.58 -8.63
C ALA A 884 8.16 45.58 -9.25
N SER A 885 7.81 45.37 -10.52
CA SER A 885 6.83 46.21 -11.23
C SER A 885 5.43 46.24 -10.61
N SER A 886 5.10 45.24 -9.76
CA SER A 886 3.83 45.14 -9.03
C SER A 886 3.88 45.72 -7.62
N GLY A 887 5.06 46.09 -7.12
CA GLY A 887 5.24 46.65 -5.79
C GLY A 887 5.05 48.16 -5.76
N VAL A 888 4.79 48.70 -4.58
CA VAL A 888 4.66 50.14 -4.32
C VAL A 888 5.86 50.62 -3.50
N ASP A 889 6.46 51.74 -3.89
CA ASP A 889 7.52 52.38 -3.12
C ASP A 889 7.04 52.68 -1.70
N GLY A 890 7.92 52.50 -0.72
CA GLY A 890 7.61 52.79 0.66
C GLY A 890 7.39 54.28 0.86
N ASN A 891 6.34 54.61 1.61
CA ASN A 891 6.16 55.99 2.06
C ASN A 891 7.39 56.50 2.80
N GLN A 892 7.74 57.75 2.53
CA GLN A 892 8.75 58.47 3.28
C GLN A 892 8.37 58.60 4.76
N GLY A 893 9.37 58.49 5.63
CA GLY A 893 9.20 58.76 7.05
C GLY A 893 8.90 60.23 7.31
N ALA A 894 7.97 60.49 8.21
CA ALA A 894 7.69 61.86 8.64
C ALA A 894 8.93 62.49 9.29
N GLY A 895 9.14 63.79 9.06
CA GLY A 895 10.10 64.56 9.83
C GLY A 895 9.77 64.55 11.32
N GLY A 896 10.80 64.53 12.16
CA GLY A 896 10.64 64.58 13.60
C GLY A 896 10.04 65.91 14.05
N ALA A 897 9.22 65.88 15.09
CA ALA A 897 8.69 67.10 15.68
C ALA A 897 9.84 67.98 16.19
N GLY A 898 9.74 69.29 16.00
CA GLY A 898 10.65 70.23 16.65
C GLY A 898 10.52 70.17 18.16
N GLY A 899 11.61 70.43 18.88
CA GLY A 899 11.62 70.46 20.32
C GLY A 899 10.75 71.57 20.88
N ARG A 900 10.24 71.39 22.10
CA ARG A 900 9.49 72.46 22.76
C ARG A 900 10.43 73.63 23.06
N GLY A 901 9.98 74.86 22.80
CA GLY A 901 10.72 76.05 23.16
C GLY A 901 10.85 76.17 24.68
N GLY A 902 11.98 76.68 25.16
CA GLY A 902 12.18 76.92 26.58
C GLY A 902 11.19 77.96 27.11
N ALA A 903 10.68 77.78 28.32
CA ALA A 903 9.82 78.79 28.94
C ALA A 903 10.54 80.15 29.03
N GLY A 904 9.82 81.24 28.80
CA GLY A 904 10.37 82.60 28.88
C GLY A 904 10.67 83.01 30.32
N GLY A 905 11.71 83.80 30.54
CA GLY A 905 12.04 84.33 31.86
C GLY A 905 11.04 85.39 32.32
N TYR A 906 10.74 85.46 33.62
CA TYR A 906 9.80 86.45 34.14
C TYR A 906 10.37 87.88 34.05
N GLY A 907 9.53 88.91 33.85
CA GLY A 907 10.00 90.30 33.74
C GLY A 907 10.39 90.86 35.10
N GLY A 908 11.47 91.65 35.16
CA GLY A 908 11.89 92.30 36.41
C GLY A 908 10.90 93.38 36.85
N THR A 909 10.63 93.52 38.15
CA THR A 909 9.68 94.53 38.65
C THR A 909 10.24 95.96 38.51
N GLY A 910 9.38 96.93 38.18
CA GLY A 910 9.78 98.33 37.96
C GLY A 910 10.18 99.03 39.25
N GLY A 911 11.18 99.91 39.18
CA GLY A 911 11.64 100.68 40.35
C GLY A 911 10.59 101.70 40.79
N ARG A 912 10.37 101.86 42.11
CA ARG A 912 9.43 102.87 42.66
C ARG A 912 9.85 104.29 42.26
N GLY A 913 8.88 105.13 41.88
CA GLY A 913 9.06 106.57 41.62
C GLY A 913 9.20 107.34 42.93
N GLY A 914 10.01 108.40 42.94
CA GLY A 914 10.29 109.18 44.16
C GLY A 914 9.13 110.09 44.59
N ASP A 915 8.96 110.26 45.90
CA ASP A 915 7.86 111.02 46.51
C ASP A 915 8.02 112.55 46.34
N GLY A 916 6.92 113.29 46.12
CA GLY A 916 6.89 114.77 46.09
C GLY A 916 6.52 115.39 47.44
N PHE A 917 7.23 116.43 47.89
CA PHE A 917 7.03 117.07 49.20
C PHE A 917 5.88 118.09 49.19
N GLY A 918 5.01 118.12 50.21
CA GLY A 918 3.89 119.05 50.30
C GLY A 918 3.59 119.57 51.72
N ASN A 919 3.62 120.90 51.89
CA ASN A 919 2.93 121.64 52.96
C ASN A 919 2.02 122.74 52.34
N PHE A 920 0.99 123.13 53.08
CA PHE A 920 -0.40 123.44 52.73
C PHE A 920 -0.76 124.56 51.72
N LEU A 921 0.10 125.02 50.80
CA LEU A 921 -0.33 126.03 49.79
C LEU A 921 0.13 125.82 48.33
N ASN A 922 0.86 124.75 47.98
CA ASN A 922 1.01 124.30 46.58
C ASN A 922 1.60 122.88 46.52
N ALA A 923 0.87 121.88 46.02
CA ALA A 923 1.36 120.50 45.89
C ALA A 923 1.86 120.24 44.46
N GLY A 924 3.17 119.98 44.31
CA GLY A 924 3.76 119.48 43.07
C GLY A 924 3.58 117.96 42.91
N HIS A 925 3.39 117.50 41.67
CA HIS A 925 3.15 116.09 41.33
C HIS A 925 4.37 115.18 41.65
N GLY A 926 4.14 114.04 42.30
CA GLY A 926 5.16 112.99 42.52
C GLY A 926 5.62 112.34 41.21
N GLY A 927 6.86 111.86 41.16
CA GLY A 927 7.44 111.24 39.97
C GLY A 927 6.76 109.92 39.61
N ALA A 928 6.56 109.65 38.32
CA ALA A 928 5.98 108.39 37.86
C ALA A 928 6.86 107.18 38.28
N GLY A 929 6.22 106.10 38.73
CA GLY A 929 6.87 104.81 38.96
C GLY A 929 7.54 104.28 37.69
N GLY A 930 8.72 103.67 37.84
CA GLY A 930 9.40 103.00 36.74
C GLY A 930 8.55 101.85 36.21
N GLN A 931 8.50 101.71 34.89
CA GLN A 931 7.78 100.61 34.24
C GLN A 931 8.42 99.26 34.64
N GLY A 932 7.58 98.24 34.90
CA GLY A 932 8.04 96.86 35.03
C GLY A 932 8.73 96.41 33.74
N GLY A 933 9.85 95.70 33.88
CA GLY A 933 10.53 95.04 32.77
C GLY A 933 9.57 94.05 32.11
N ILE A 934 9.63 93.99 30.79
CA ILE A 934 8.75 93.11 30.02
C ILE A 934 9.17 91.66 30.32
N GLY A 935 8.19 90.78 30.55
CA GLY A 935 8.46 89.34 30.67
C GLY A 935 9.12 88.81 29.40
N GLY A 936 10.19 88.03 29.56
CA GLY A 936 10.83 87.32 28.46
C GLY A 936 9.80 86.46 27.74
N TYR A 937 9.80 86.55 26.41
CA TYR A 937 8.89 85.73 25.61
C TYR A 937 9.31 84.26 25.74
N GLY A 938 8.32 83.35 25.72
CA GLY A 938 8.58 81.92 25.58
C GLY A 938 9.44 81.68 24.34
N GLY A 939 10.46 80.82 24.47
CA GLY A 939 11.25 80.39 23.34
C GLY A 939 10.34 79.84 22.25
N VAL A 940 10.66 80.17 20.99
CA VAL A 940 9.94 79.60 19.85
C VAL A 940 10.11 78.08 19.84
N GLY A 941 9.04 77.35 19.53
CA GLY A 941 9.14 75.92 19.27
C GLY A 941 10.19 75.65 18.20
N GLY A 942 10.97 74.59 18.36
CA GLY A 942 11.94 74.18 17.37
C GLY A 942 11.27 73.93 16.02
N VAL A 943 12.01 74.18 14.94
CA VAL A 943 11.53 73.89 13.58
C VAL A 943 11.37 72.37 13.45
N GLY A 944 10.22 71.92 12.92
CA GLY A 944 9.99 70.52 12.58
C GLY A 944 11.03 70.05 11.55
N GLY A 945 11.43 68.79 11.63
CA GLY A 945 12.35 68.21 10.66
C GLY A 945 11.74 68.17 9.26
N ALA A 946 12.56 68.39 8.24
CA ALA A 946 12.13 68.24 6.85
C ALA A 946 11.97 66.76 6.47
N GLY A 947 10.99 66.45 5.60
CA GLY A 947 10.99 65.20 4.83
C GLY A 947 12.11 65.26 3.77
N SER A 948 12.87 64.17 3.57
CA SER A 948 13.98 64.13 2.61
C SER A 948 13.52 64.29 1.15
N THR A 949 13.94 65.35 0.46
CA THR A 949 13.49 65.66 -0.91
C THR A 949 13.90 64.65 -1.99
N VAL A 950 12.97 64.43 -2.93
CA VAL A 950 13.05 63.99 -4.36
C VAL A 950 13.77 62.69 -4.71
N GLY A 951 12.98 61.66 -5.05
CA GLY A 951 13.39 60.51 -5.86
C GLY A 951 12.22 59.57 -6.22
N ALA A 952 11.87 59.53 -7.51
CA ALA A 952 10.90 58.68 -8.21
C ALA A 952 9.39 58.82 -7.85
N THR A 953 8.53 58.59 -8.85
CA THR A 953 7.13 59.02 -8.95
C THR A 953 6.15 58.25 -8.04
N GLY A 954 5.55 58.93 -7.05
CA GLY A 954 4.44 58.42 -6.23
C GLY A 954 3.84 59.54 -5.36
N GLU A 955 2.53 59.51 -5.10
CA GLU A 955 1.70 60.64 -4.66
C GLU A 955 2.14 61.35 -3.35
N GLN A 956 1.86 62.66 -3.28
CA GLN A 956 2.26 63.62 -2.23
C GLN A 956 2.03 63.14 -0.78
N GLY A 957 3.10 63.02 0.00
CA GLY A 957 3.08 62.66 1.42
C GLY A 957 3.71 63.71 2.35
N ALA A 958 2.92 64.10 3.37
CA ALA A 958 3.09 65.00 4.52
C ALA A 958 4.47 65.62 4.90
N VAL A 959 4.50 66.96 4.99
CA VAL A 959 5.47 67.74 5.79
C VAL A 959 5.02 67.71 7.26
N GLY A 960 5.93 67.43 8.20
CA GLY A 960 5.61 67.26 9.62
C GLY A 960 5.09 68.54 10.29
N PRO A 961 4.25 68.43 11.34
CA PRO A 961 3.62 69.58 11.99
C PRO A 961 4.66 70.52 12.63
N GLY A 962 4.59 71.81 12.29
CA GLY A 962 5.33 72.87 12.97
C GLY A 962 5.00 72.92 14.46
N GLY A 963 6.02 73.10 15.30
CA GLY A 963 5.91 73.02 16.76
C GLY A 963 4.88 73.96 17.37
N THR A 964 4.22 73.50 18.43
CA THR A 964 3.27 74.30 19.22
C THR A 964 4.00 75.49 19.86
N GLY A 965 3.62 76.72 19.48
CA GLY A 965 4.14 77.95 20.11
C GLY A 965 3.86 78.00 21.61
N GLY A 966 4.83 78.47 22.39
CA GLY A 966 4.80 78.52 23.85
C GLY A 966 3.70 79.43 24.43
N THR A 967 3.26 79.10 25.65
CA THR A 967 2.31 79.90 26.43
C THR A 967 2.94 81.22 26.89
N GLY A 968 2.34 82.36 26.55
CA GLY A 968 2.78 83.68 27.04
C GLY A 968 2.53 83.86 28.54
N GLY A 969 3.49 84.47 29.24
CA GLY A 969 3.46 84.68 30.69
C GLY A 969 2.40 85.67 31.19
N THR A 970 1.98 85.48 32.43
CA THR A 970 1.03 86.35 33.16
C THR A 970 1.65 87.71 33.50
N GLY A 971 0.97 88.81 33.16
CA GLY A 971 1.39 90.16 33.56
C GLY A 971 1.34 90.35 35.08
N GLY A 972 2.35 91.04 35.64
CA GLY A 972 2.57 91.18 37.08
C GLY A 972 1.53 92.03 37.83
N GLU A 973 1.35 91.71 39.11
CA GLU A 973 0.42 92.39 40.03
C GLU A 973 0.92 93.80 40.41
N HIS A 974 0.00 94.77 40.54
CA HIS A 974 0.33 96.16 40.91
C HIS A 974 -0.50 96.62 42.12
N LEU A 975 0.20 97.12 43.17
CA LEU A 975 -0.34 97.75 44.38
C LEU A 975 -0.06 99.27 44.31
N GLY A 976 -1.05 100.10 43.92
CA GLY A 976 -0.94 101.56 44.06
C GLY A 976 -1.84 102.38 43.13
N ALA A 977 -2.53 103.39 43.68
CA ALA A 977 -3.59 104.16 43.03
C ALA A 977 -3.06 105.28 42.11
N GLY A 978 -3.55 105.32 40.86
CA GLY A 978 -3.59 106.53 40.04
C GLY A 978 -2.80 106.53 38.73
N ALA A 979 -3.13 105.64 37.78
CA ALA A 979 -3.11 105.87 36.32
C ALA A 979 -3.48 104.55 35.59
N SER A 980 -4.35 104.62 34.58
CA SER A 980 -4.83 103.48 33.78
C SER A 980 -3.80 103.06 32.73
N GLY A 981 -3.21 101.87 32.86
CA GLY A 981 -2.37 101.22 31.85
C GLY A 981 -3.10 100.04 31.19
N ASN A 982 -3.05 99.95 29.86
CA ASN A 982 -3.67 98.86 29.09
C ASN A 982 -2.92 97.54 29.32
N GLY A 983 -3.65 96.48 29.69
CA GLY A 983 -3.12 95.12 29.74
C GLY A 983 -2.63 94.65 28.37
N GLY A 984 -1.46 94.02 28.32
CA GLY A 984 -0.83 93.56 27.09
C GLY A 984 -1.68 92.54 26.30
N SER A 985 -1.65 92.64 24.98
CA SER A 985 -2.26 91.67 24.06
C SER A 985 -1.50 90.34 24.08
N GLY A 986 -2.21 89.23 24.27
CA GLY A 986 -1.66 87.89 24.08
C GLY A 986 -1.13 87.72 22.65
N GLY A 987 0.06 87.12 22.51
CA GLY A 987 0.74 86.94 21.23
C GLY A 987 -0.09 86.13 20.21
N ARG A 988 0.08 86.45 18.92
CA ARG A 988 -0.42 85.64 17.81
C ARG A 988 0.28 84.28 17.82
N GLY A 989 -0.48 83.19 17.71
CA GLY A 989 0.07 81.88 17.36
C GLY A 989 0.78 81.98 16.00
N GLY A 990 1.96 81.36 15.87
CA GLY A 990 2.78 81.48 14.67
C GLY A 990 2.08 80.96 13.40
N ASP A 991 2.32 81.64 12.28
CA ASP A 991 1.89 81.23 10.95
C ASP A 991 2.71 80.01 10.47
N ALA A 992 2.03 78.96 10.01
CA ALA A 992 2.66 77.82 9.36
C ALA A 992 2.99 78.19 7.91
N VAL A 993 4.28 78.25 7.56
CA VAL A 993 4.70 78.78 6.25
C VAL A 993 4.61 77.74 5.12
N VAL A 994 4.48 76.43 5.37
CA VAL A 994 4.22 75.44 4.29
C VAL A 994 3.45 74.21 4.81
N SER A 995 2.34 73.89 4.12
CA SER A 995 1.52 72.65 4.09
C SER A 995 1.42 71.80 5.37
N GLY A 996 0.24 71.85 6.00
CA GLY A 996 -0.26 70.80 6.90
C GLY A 996 0.12 70.94 8.39
N GLY A 997 -0.25 72.04 9.04
CA GLY A 997 -0.17 72.18 10.49
C GLY A 997 -1.48 72.67 11.10
N ALA A 998 -1.91 72.08 12.22
CA ALA A 998 -3.01 72.61 13.03
C ALA A 998 -2.63 74.00 13.55
N GLY A 999 -3.49 75.00 13.34
CA GLY A 999 -3.30 76.35 13.87
C GLY A 999 -3.16 76.33 15.40
N GLY A 1000 -2.18 77.05 15.94
CA GLY A 1000 -1.94 77.11 17.39
C GLY A 1000 -3.17 77.59 18.17
N ARG A 1001 -3.35 77.08 19.40
CA ARG A 1001 -4.37 77.57 20.35
C ARG A 1001 -4.03 79.02 20.76
N GLY A 1002 -5.00 79.93 20.62
CA GLY A 1002 -4.87 81.32 21.09
C GLY A 1002 -4.71 81.39 22.61
N GLY A 1003 -3.83 82.30 23.08
CA GLY A 1003 -3.57 82.49 24.52
C GLY A 1003 -4.77 83.03 25.30
N VAL A 1004 -4.82 82.71 26.60
CA VAL A 1004 -5.83 83.21 27.55
C VAL A 1004 -5.62 84.71 27.79
N GLY A 1005 -6.69 85.51 27.69
CA GLY A 1005 -6.63 86.95 27.95
C GLY A 1005 -6.41 87.28 29.43
N GLY A 1006 -5.58 88.29 29.72
CA GLY A 1006 -5.24 88.70 31.08
C GLY A 1006 -6.41 89.31 31.87
N THR A 1007 -6.34 89.20 33.20
CA THR A 1007 -7.30 89.79 34.15
C THR A 1007 -7.16 91.31 34.22
N GLY A 1008 -8.30 92.03 34.26
CA GLY A 1008 -8.32 93.50 34.35
C GLY A 1008 -8.14 94.00 35.79
N GLY A 1009 -7.36 95.06 35.98
CA GLY A 1009 -7.15 95.70 37.28
C GLY A 1009 -8.38 96.46 37.83
N THR A 1010 -8.32 96.83 39.11
CA THR A 1010 -9.43 97.20 40.02
C THR A 1010 -10.21 98.49 39.71
N ASN A 1011 -9.92 99.19 38.61
CA ASN A 1011 -10.74 100.32 38.13
C ASN A 1011 -11.11 100.10 36.65
N GLY A 1012 -12.08 99.21 36.40
CA GLY A 1012 -12.93 99.23 35.21
C GLY A 1012 -12.27 99.41 33.82
N GLY A 1013 -11.16 98.73 33.54
CA GLY A 1013 -10.59 98.65 32.20
C GLY A 1013 -11.26 97.56 31.34
N THR A 1014 -11.40 97.77 30.03
CA THR A 1014 -11.95 96.78 29.09
C THR A 1014 -11.10 95.51 29.07
N GLY A 1015 -11.73 94.34 29.27
CA GLY A 1015 -11.05 93.04 29.16
C GLY A 1015 -10.36 92.88 27.79
N GLY A 1016 -9.12 92.36 27.80
CA GLY A 1016 -8.33 92.16 26.59
C GLY A 1016 -9.01 91.24 25.57
N VAL A 1017 -8.81 91.53 24.28
CA VAL A 1017 -9.36 90.75 23.16
C VAL A 1017 -8.65 89.41 23.06
N GLY A 1018 -9.39 88.29 23.00
CA GLY A 1018 -8.82 86.97 22.73
C GLY A 1018 -8.15 86.91 21.36
N GLY A 1019 -6.98 86.26 21.27
CA GLY A 1019 -6.23 86.15 20.02
C GLY A 1019 -6.97 85.36 18.93
N ASN A 1020 -6.77 85.75 17.67
CA ASN A 1020 -7.33 85.06 16.50
C ASN A 1020 -6.60 83.74 16.23
N GLY A 1021 -7.33 82.68 15.84
CA GLY A 1021 -6.73 81.47 15.28
C GLY A 1021 -6.15 81.71 13.88
N GLY A 1022 -5.00 81.12 13.57
CA GLY A 1022 -4.32 81.29 12.27
C GLY A 1022 -5.07 80.68 11.08
N THR A 1023 -4.78 81.17 9.87
CA THR A 1023 -5.37 80.72 8.59
C THR A 1023 -4.41 79.83 7.81
N GLY A 1024 -4.84 78.67 7.31
CA GLY A 1024 -4.06 77.78 6.43
C GLY A 1024 -4.57 77.77 4.99
N LEU A 1025 -3.68 77.81 3.99
CA LEU A 1025 -4.02 77.76 2.56
C LEU A 1025 -3.77 76.33 1.99
N SER A 1026 -4.85 75.69 1.53
CA SER A 1026 -4.94 74.61 0.51
C SER A 1026 -4.27 73.23 0.73
N ALA A 1027 -5.01 72.26 1.30
CA ALA A 1027 -5.10 70.81 0.94
C ALA A 1027 -5.97 70.06 1.98
N PRO A 1028 -6.64 68.93 1.66
CA PRO A 1028 -7.85 68.48 2.35
C PRO A 1028 -7.60 67.86 3.74
N GLY A 1029 -8.20 68.48 4.77
CA GLY A 1029 -8.33 67.93 6.11
C GLY A 1029 -7.45 68.59 7.18
N GLY A 1030 -7.88 69.76 7.68
CA GLY A 1030 -7.33 70.37 8.89
C GLY A 1030 -8.41 71.16 9.64
N ASP A 1031 -8.56 70.90 10.94
CA ASP A 1031 -9.57 71.54 11.80
C ASP A 1031 -9.24 73.03 12.05
N GLY A 1032 -10.25 73.89 11.98
CA GLY A 1032 -10.13 75.32 12.32
C GLY A 1032 -9.89 75.54 13.82
N GLY A 1033 -9.05 76.54 14.16
CA GLY A 1033 -8.68 76.85 15.54
C GLY A 1033 -9.84 77.34 16.43
N VAL A 1034 -9.81 76.96 17.71
CA VAL A 1034 -10.79 77.37 18.75
C VAL A 1034 -10.51 78.80 19.24
N GLY A 1035 -11.53 79.67 19.27
CA GLY A 1035 -11.45 81.05 19.77
C GLY A 1035 -11.31 81.15 21.29
N GLY A 1036 -10.54 82.14 21.78
CA GLY A 1036 -10.29 82.35 23.21
C GLY A 1036 -11.49 82.90 24.01
N THR A 1037 -11.57 82.57 25.30
CA THR A 1037 -12.60 83.04 26.25
C THR A 1037 -12.31 84.46 26.76
N GLY A 1038 -13.32 85.33 26.81
CA GLY A 1038 -13.22 86.70 27.32
C GLY A 1038 -13.10 86.77 28.86
N GLY A 1039 -12.33 87.73 29.38
CA GLY A 1039 -12.08 87.90 30.82
C GLY A 1039 -13.30 88.42 31.61
N GLN A 1040 -13.42 87.99 32.87
CA GLN A 1040 -14.44 88.44 33.84
C GLN A 1040 -14.08 89.81 34.43
N GLY A 1041 -15.07 90.68 34.64
CA GLY A 1041 -14.93 91.94 35.38
C GLY A 1041 -15.31 91.77 36.85
N GLU A 1042 -14.49 92.28 37.77
CA GLU A 1042 -14.74 92.21 39.22
C GLU A 1042 -15.57 93.41 39.73
N GLY A 1043 -16.38 93.19 40.77
CA GLY A 1043 -17.26 94.19 41.40
C GLY A 1043 -16.53 95.14 42.37
N GLY A 1044 -17.00 96.39 42.45
CA GLY A 1044 -16.36 97.48 43.20
C GLY A 1044 -16.25 97.28 44.71
N GLY A 1045 -15.15 97.76 45.29
CA GLY A 1045 -14.90 97.78 46.74
C GLY A 1045 -15.66 98.89 47.50
N PRO A 1046 -15.66 98.84 48.86
CA PRO A 1046 -16.69 99.45 49.71
C PRO A 1046 -16.68 100.99 49.90
N PHE A 1047 -15.92 101.78 49.13
CA PHE A 1047 -15.82 103.25 49.35
C PHE A 1047 -15.82 104.14 48.09
N ALA A 1048 -16.33 103.68 46.95
CA ALA A 1048 -16.57 104.53 45.79
C ALA A 1048 -17.98 104.31 45.22
N ASP A 1049 -18.61 105.38 44.71
CA ASP A 1049 -19.97 105.37 44.14
C ASP A 1049 -20.16 104.22 43.13
N PRO A 1050 -21.33 103.53 43.13
CA PRO A 1050 -21.56 102.38 42.28
C PRO A 1050 -21.62 102.79 40.80
N LEU A 1051 -20.51 102.64 40.10
CA LEU A 1051 -20.48 102.64 38.63
C LEU A 1051 -20.84 101.24 38.10
N PRO A 1052 -21.64 101.13 37.02
CA PRO A 1052 -21.94 99.85 36.39
C PRO A 1052 -20.67 99.11 35.96
N GLY A 1053 -20.58 97.82 36.24
CA GLY A 1053 -19.48 96.96 35.78
C GLY A 1053 -19.35 97.01 34.25
N GLY A 1054 -18.12 97.14 33.76
CA GLY A 1054 -17.82 97.15 32.32
C GLY A 1054 -18.19 95.82 31.65
N PRO A 1055 -18.63 95.83 30.37
CA PRO A 1055 -18.98 94.61 29.65
C PRO A 1055 -17.79 93.66 29.51
N GLY A 1056 -18.02 92.36 29.72
CA GLY A 1056 -17.03 91.29 29.47
C GLY A 1056 -16.53 91.27 28.02
N GLY A 1057 -15.26 90.94 27.82
CA GLY A 1057 -14.60 90.94 26.51
C GLY A 1057 -15.23 89.96 25.52
N LYS A 1058 -15.24 90.31 24.23
CA LYS A 1058 -15.78 89.45 23.15
C LYS A 1058 -14.84 88.28 22.83
N GLY A 1059 -15.39 87.07 22.68
CA GLY A 1059 -14.67 85.90 22.19
C GLY A 1059 -14.29 86.03 20.71
N GLY A 1060 -13.12 85.51 20.34
CA GLY A 1060 -12.58 85.58 18.96
C GLY A 1060 -13.30 84.66 17.97
N THR A 1061 -13.30 85.04 16.69
CA THR A 1061 -13.93 84.29 15.58
C THR A 1061 -13.03 83.15 15.09
N GLY A 1062 -13.57 81.94 14.94
CA GLY A 1062 -12.88 80.80 14.31
C GLY A 1062 -12.67 81.00 12.80
N GLY A 1063 -11.57 80.45 12.26
CA GLY A 1063 -11.18 80.62 10.84
C GLY A 1063 -12.10 79.91 9.84
N THR A 1064 -12.22 80.48 8.64
CA THR A 1064 -13.06 80.01 7.51
C THR A 1064 -12.32 79.00 6.61
N ALA A 1065 -12.97 77.88 6.27
CA ALA A 1065 -12.50 76.91 5.27
C ALA A 1065 -13.23 77.13 3.92
N ASP A 1066 -12.50 77.10 2.79
CA ASP A 1066 -13.06 77.24 1.44
C ASP A 1066 -13.10 75.86 0.73
N TYR A 1067 -14.27 75.49 0.18
CA TYR A 1067 -14.60 74.15 -0.30
C TYR A 1067 -14.37 73.99 -1.83
N GLY A 1068 -13.67 72.93 -2.24
CA GLY A 1068 -13.67 72.40 -3.61
C GLY A 1068 -13.94 70.89 -3.62
N SER A 1069 -15.09 70.49 -4.15
CA SER A 1069 -15.64 69.12 -4.27
C SER A 1069 -14.69 68.17 -5.01
N ILE A 1070 -14.47 66.90 -4.62
CA ILE A 1070 -15.37 65.74 -4.77
C ILE A 1070 -15.09 64.70 -3.66
N LYS A 1071 -16.12 64.33 -2.87
CA LYS A 1071 -16.34 62.95 -2.39
C LYS A 1071 -17.84 62.76 -2.02
N PRO A 1072 -18.49 61.66 -2.41
CA PRO A 1072 -19.78 61.23 -1.85
C PRO A 1072 -19.63 60.71 -0.40
N PRO A 1073 -20.73 60.59 0.38
CA PRO A 1073 -20.80 61.05 1.77
C PRO A 1073 -20.93 59.95 2.83
N GLY A 1074 -20.58 60.29 4.07
CA GLY A 1074 -21.12 59.66 5.28
C GLY A 1074 -20.14 59.57 6.45
N ASP A 1075 -20.14 60.58 7.33
CA ASP A 1075 -20.12 60.40 8.79
C ASP A 1075 -20.55 61.70 9.48
N VAL A 1076 -21.38 61.54 10.52
CA VAL A 1076 -22.24 62.57 11.14
C VAL A 1076 -21.55 63.18 12.36
N GLY A 1077 -21.78 64.47 12.62
CA GLY A 1077 -21.06 65.28 13.62
C GLY A 1077 -21.30 64.95 15.10
N GLN A 1078 -20.32 65.34 15.92
CA GLN A 1078 -20.38 65.35 17.39
C GLN A 1078 -20.94 66.71 17.91
N PRO A 1079 -21.89 66.73 18.87
CA PRO A 1079 -22.43 67.95 19.48
C PRO A 1079 -21.44 68.72 20.37
N GLY A 1080 -21.72 70.01 20.57
CA GLY A 1080 -20.86 70.97 21.27
C GLY A 1080 -20.67 70.75 22.77
N ALA A 1081 -19.53 71.23 23.27
CA ALA A 1081 -19.15 71.19 24.69
C ALA A 1081 -20.03 72.15 25.55
N PRO A 1082 -20.55 71.69 26.71
CA PRO A 1082 -21.20 72.54 27.70
C PRO A 1082 -20.21 73.44 28.47
N GLY A 1083 -20.74 74.57 28.99
CA GLY A 1083 -20.00 75.58 29.75
C GLY A 1083 -19.40 75.11 31.08
N ALA A 1084 -18.48 75.92 31.60
CA ALA A 1084 -17.66 75.62 32.77
C ALA A 1084 -18.44 75.58 34.11
N GLN A 1085 -18.29 74.42 34.78
CA GLN A 1085 -18.17 74.12 36.22
C GLN A 1085 -19.19 74.67 37.23
N PRO A 1086 -19.60 73.82 38.18
CA PRO A 1086 -19.04 73.94 39.53
C PRO A 1086 -18.37 72.65 40.05
N VAL A 1087 -17.28 72.84 40.78
CA VAL A 1087 -16.55 71.89 41.65
C VAL A 1087 -17.43 71.38 42.83
N PRO A 1088 -16.99 70.41 43.68
CA PRO A 1088 -16.51 69.04 43.47
C PRO A 1088 -17.25 68.01 44.39
N GLY A 1089 -17.28 66.70 44.07
CA GLY A 1089 -17.74 65.69 45.03
C GLY A 1089 -17.87 64.24 44.53
N SER A 1090 -16.93 63.39 44.98
CA SER A 1090 -17.03 61.96 45.36
C SER A 1090 -17.96 60.95 44.63
N ASP A 1091 -17.29 59.91 44.13
CA ASP A 1091 -17.57 58.48 44.32
C ASP A 1091 -18.64 57.71 43.52
N GLU A 1092 -18.22 56.48 43.16
CA GLU A 1092 -18.96 55.25 42.84
C GLU A 1092 -19.60 55.02 41.45
N GLY A 1093 -18.98 54.10 40.69
CA GLY A 1093 -19.58 52.80 40.36
C GLY A 1093 -20.64 52.68 39.26
N GLY A 1094 -20.43 51.73 38.33
CA GLY A 1094 -21.53 50.90 37.81
C GLY A 1094 -21.74 50.88 36.30
N ALA A 1095 -21.74 49.67 35.76
CA ALA A 1095 -21.80 49.31 34.34
C ALA A 1095 -23.23 49.23 33.76
N GLY A 1096 -23.28 49.12 32.42
CA GLY A 1096 -24.39 48.53 31.65
C GLY A 1096 -25.42 49.56 31.19
N GLY A 1097 -25.93 49.55 29.96
CA GLY A 1097 -25.82 48.59 28.87
C GLY A 1097 -27.10 48.66 28.03
N ALA A 1098 -26.94 48.38 26.75
CA ALA A 1098 -27.92 47.84 25.80
C ALA A 1098 -28.88 48.76 25.01
N GLY A 1099 -28.94 48.41 23.71
CA GLY A 1099 -30.11 48.52 22.81
C GLY A 1099 -30.10 49.77 21.95
N GLY A 1100 -29.82 49.76 20.65
CA GLY A 1100 -30.38 48.88 19.60
C GLY A 1100 -31.67 49.53 19.05
N ALA A 1101 -32.00 49.58 17.76
CA ALA A 1101 -31.43 49.03 16.53
C ALA A 1101 -32.15 49.67 15.31
N GLY A 1102 -31.63 49.36 14.10
CA GLY A 1102 -32.34 49.46 12.82
C GLY A 1102 -31.88 50.65 11.98
N GLY A 1103 -31.34 50.52 10.77
CA GLY A 1103 -31.47 49.53 9.68
C GLY A 1103 -31.62 50.38 8.40
N ALA A 1104 -31.20 50.05 7.19
CA ALA A 1104 -30.72 48.84 6.55
C ALA A 1104 -30.16 49.25 5.15
N GLY A 1105 -29.38 48.37 4.51
CA GLY A 1105 -29.11 48.37 3.07
C GLY A 1105 -27.74 48.98 2.69
N GLY A 1106 -26.90 48.35 1.87
CA GLY A 1106 -27.03 47.15 1.07
C GLY A 1106 -25.66 46.78 0.47
N ARG A 1107 -25.63 45.59 -0.12
CA ARG A 1107 -24.50 44.86 -0.71
C ARG A 1107 -23.70 45.68 -1.72
N LEU A 1108 -22.37 45.70 -1.55
CA LEU A 1108 -21.37 45.08 -2.43
C LEU A 1108 -20.02 45.07 -1.69
#